data_AF-A0A6N7MF05-F1
#
_entry.id   AF-A0A6N7MF05-F1
#
_cell.length_a   1.000
_cell.length_b   1.000
_cell.length_c   1.000
_cell.angle_alpha   90.00
_cell.angle_beta   90.00
_cell.angle_gamma   90.00
#
_symmetry.space_group_name_H-M   'P 1'
#
loop_
_entity.id
_entity.type
_entity.pdbx_description
1 polymer ?
#
loop_
_entity_poly.entity_id
_entity_poly.type
_entity_poly.pdbx_seq_one_letter_code
_entity_poly.pdbx_strand_id
1 'polypeptide(L)'
;MTKKKKGKVIQLPLTPEKYIRTRARQLPVYECYITKRWKESGMANIIIARKHTNNNFTFGLYLVDLLCLGVKDTYYDFNVTNVDYEDLKNEYFGKQDIVKCDYVLAHNIIYGAVEFADEYGFKPHKDFAVSKYILEEDDENVELMEIEFGEDEKPCVVVTNGNEQKQIIAQLDKTAGKGNYTVIYLDDDYPGDDFDEVMDNDDLNDWTDEDWKDFFDEEKDLSGENRFKVTDYLYEYHFGKEESSNHFIPEEPSVIEDQITFEPIDEHDYYTSKKDKKKTEKMYYMTSEAPKKAIPVLKDLVKQYPDNPVYYNYLANAYLKAGYIPASEKIVITSYKKFPGYLFAKCNYADYLLIKERIDEIPEVFDHKFELKHHLPGREKFHIGEVIGLYSVLCRYFTARDEIHIADYYYKILRKFSYMEYPVANQALYFLQRKKFDKVLAKLVTEAENLSYGKQENTYEGLNPHDFFQIILNTLGEGSPIILQSSIANIDLDRSPLFRLAEVYLGEIIKYQPLKLTINGNLPRNLCRELYEIKIIKDDYQEVGVPKIASEKDFMYLHNIRLLCDMAGLTKKRHNRISLTKKGEKLVDNSKRTQLFHLILKTYTVDFNWAYNDLYEDDGTLQSGFGYTLYLVKKFGKTEKETSFYSEKYLKAFPFLIDQFDEGIWYKNEDYFRDCYILRTFSRFLEPFGFVEIRREGANVFKDKDYIKKTKLFDKVFSFSVNSSDDYSSSDE
;
A
#
# COMPACT_ATOMS: atom_id res chain seq x y z
N MET A 1 -53.94 -55.17 -10.95
CA MET A 1 -53.51 -53.79 -11.28
C MET A 1 -52.89 -53.16 -10.04
N THR A 2 -51.59 -52.89 -10.07
CA THR A 2 -50.88 -52.23 -8.97
C THR A 2 -50.02 -51.10 -9.56
N LYS A 3 -50.32 -49.87 -9.13
CA LYS A 3 -49.76 -48.60 -9.65
C LYS A 3 -48.26 -48.48 -9.34
N LYS A 4 -47.43 -48.27 -10.36
CA LYS A 4 -46.02 -47.83 -10.23
C LYS A 4 -45.97 -46.37 -9.76
N LYS A 5 -45.24 -46.09 -8.67
CA LYS A 5 -44.90 -44.75 -8.19
C LYS A 5 -43.97 -44.04 -9.18
N LYS A 6 -44.32 -42.82 -9.61
CA LYS A 6 -43.45 -41.91 -10.38
C LYS A 6 -42.38 -41.32 -9.45
N GLY A 7 -41.11 -41.37 -9.88
CA GLY A 7 -39.99 -40.75 -9.19
C GLY A 7 -40.08 -39.22 -9.20
N LYS A 8 -39.65 -38.59 -8.10
CA LYS A 8 -39.50 -37.13 -7.97
C LYS A 8 -38.47 -36.63 -9.00
N VAL A 9 -38.87 -35.67 -9.84
CA VAL A 9 -37.95 -34.90 -10.69
C VAL A 9 -37.17 -33.96 -9.77
N ILE A 10 -35.85 -34.15 -9.69
CA ILE A 10 -34.94 -33.24 -8.99
C ILE A 10 -34.64 -32.09 -9.95
N GLN A 11 -35.04 -30.86 -9.61
CA GLN A 11 -34.74 -29.65 -10.36
C GLN A 11 -33.29 -29.25 -10.06
N LEU A 12 -32.41 -29.28 -11.07
CA LEU A 12 -31.04 -28.77 -10.96
C LEU A 12 -31.05 -27.28 -10.55
N PRO A 13 -30.12 -26.81 -9.70
CA PRO A 13 -30.03 -25.40 -9.36
C PRO A 13 -29.77 -24.56 -10.63
N LEU A 14 -30.46 -23.42 -10.75
CA LEU A 14 -30.26 -22.47 -11.85
C LEU A 14 -28.85 -21.89 -11.76
N THR A 15 -28.16 -21.74 -12.89
CA THR A 15 -26.89 -20.99 -12.95
C THR A 15 -27.14 -19.51 -12.64
N PRO A 16 -26.15 -18.76 -12.11
CA PRO A 16 -26.27 -17.32 -11.82
C PRO A 16 -26.85 -16.53 -13.00
N GLU A 17 -26.32 -16.75 -14.20
CA GLU A 17 -26.78 -16.09 -15.43
C GLU A 17 -28.25 -16.38 -15.75
N LYS A 18 -28.66 -17.65 -15.64
CA LYS A 18 -30.03 -18.05 -15.93
C LYS A 18 -31.00 -17.48 -14.91
N TYR A 19 -30.58 -17.40 -13.64
CA TYR A 19 -31.37 -16.72 -12.62
C TYR A 19 -31.51 -15.24 -12.96
N ILE A 20 -30.41 -14.53 -13.21
CA ILE A 20 -30.45 -13.09 -13.50
C ILE A 20 -31.34 -12.79 -14.70
N ARG A 21 -31.18 -13.53 -15.82
CA ARG A 21 -32.00 -13.38 -17.03
C ARG A 21 -33.51 -13.60 -16.83
N THR A 22 -33.91 -14.36 -15.81
CA THR A 22 -35.33 -14.78 -15.65
C THR A 22 -35.99 -14.26 -14.39
N ARG A 23 -35.23 -13.82 -13.39
CA ARG A 23 -35.73 -13.52 -12.04
C ARG A 23 -35.22 -12.21 -11.45
N ALA A 24 -34.11 -11.62 -11.90
CA ALA A 24 -33.53 -10.46 -11.23
C ALA A 24 -34.49 -9.26 -11.16
N ARG A 25 -35.22 -8.94 -12.23
CA ARG A 25 -36.24 -7.87 -12.24
C ARG A 25 -37.40 -8.06 -11.27
N GLN A 26 -37.66 -9.30 -10.83
CA GLN A 26 -38.72 -9.59 -9.85
C GLN A 26 -38.32 -9.21 -8.43
N LEU A 27 -37.02 -8.95 -8.19
CA LEU A 27 -36.52 -8.54 -6.90
C LEU A 27 -36.67 -7.01 -6.74
N PRO A 28 -37.05 -6.51 -5.57
CA PRO A 28 -37.07 -5.06 -5.33
C PRO A 28 -35.66 -4.48 -5.41
N VAL A 29 -35.53 -3.32 -6.05
CA VAL A 29 -34.32 -2.49 -5.97
C VAL A 29 -34.11 -2.10 -4.51
N TYR A 30 -32.88 -2.30 -4.02
CA TYR A 30 -32.50 -1.99 -2.65
C TYR A 30 -31.82 -0.64 -2.58
N GLU A 31 -30.74 -0.47 -3.34
CA GLU A 31 -29.99 0.78 -3.40
C GLU A 31 -29.13 0.85 -4.66
N CYS A 32 -28.76 2.07 -5.02
CA CYS A 32 -27.83 2.36 -6.09
C CYS A 32 -26.74 3.31 -5.58
N TYR A 33 -25.54 3.14 -6.11
CA TYR A 33 -24.41 4.03 -5.86
C TYR A 33 -23.78 4.46 -7.17
N ILE A 34 -23.20 5.65 -7.18
CA ILE A 34 -22.44 6.20 -8.29
C ILE A 34 -21.19 6.92 -7.76
N THR A 35 -20.11 6.90 -8.52
CA THR A 35 -18.92 7.73 -8.25
C THR A 35 -19.25 9.21 -8.29
N LYS A 36 -18.74 10.01 -7.35
CA LYS A 36 -18.80 11.47 -7.41
C LYS A 36 -18.11 11.96 -8.68
N ARG A 37 -18.49 13.17 -9.09
CA ARG A 37 -17.89 13.90 -10.23
C ARG A 37 -17.99 13.18 -11.60
N TRP A 38 -18.92 12.25 -11.74
CA TRP A 38 -19.15 11.50 -12.98
C TRP A 38 -19.54 12.39 -14.17
N LYS A 39 -20.20 13.52 -13.90
CA LYS A 39 -20.57 14.51 -14.93
C LYS A 39 -19.34 15.21 -15.49
N GLU A 40 -18.37 15.50 -14.63
CA GLU A 40 -17.15 16.21 -14.97
C GLU A 40 -16.11 15.27 -15.61
N SER A 41 -16.04 14.01 -15.16
CA SER A 41 -15.12 13.01 -15.71
C SER A 41 -15.61 12.41 -17.03
N GLY A 42 -16.92 12.42 -17.28
CA GLY A 42 -17.54 11.66 -18.37
C GLY A 42 -17.46 10.14 -18.16
N MET A 43 -17.18 9.70 -16.94
CA MET A 43 -17.03 8.30 -16.54
C MET A 43 -17.78 8.05 -15.22
N ALA A 44 -18.63 7.02 -15.18
CA ALA A 44 -19.38 6.65 -14.00
C ALA A 44 -19.15 5.18 -13.66
N ASN A 45 -18.76 4.89 -12.41
CA ASN A 45 -18.97 3.55 -11.86
C ASN A 45 -20.28 3.51 -11.09
N ILE A 46 -21.16 2.57 -11.44
CA ILE A 46 -22.51 2.46 -10.90
C ILE A 46 -22.72 1.06 -10.30
N ILE A 47 -23.26 1.02 -9.08
CA ILE A 47 -23.77 -0.20 -8.43
C ILE A 47 -25.28 -0.15 -8.43
N ILE A 48 -25.93 -1.24 -8.84
CA ILE A 48 -27.37 -1.44 -8.65
C ILE A 48 -27.57 -2.75 -7.92
N ALA A 49 -28.13 -2.70 -6.71
CA ALA A 49 -28.41 -3.88 -5.90
C ALA A 49 -29.92 -4.11 -5.75
N ARG A 50 -30.31 -5.40 -5.79
CA ARG A 50 -31.67 -5.88 -5.54
C ARG A 50 -31.67 -6.87 -4.39
N LYS A 51 -32.67 -6.77 -3.51
CA LYS A 51 -32.73 -7.55 -2.26
C LYS A 51 -33.62 -8.77 -2.40
N HIS A 52 -33.12 -9.92 -1.95
CA HIS A 52 -33.86 -11.18 -1.87
C HIS A 52 -34.64 -11.27 -0.56
N THR A 53 -35.63 -12.16 -0.50
CA THR A 53 -36.42 -12.40 0.73
C THR A 53 -35.61 -13.03 1.87
N ASN A 54 -34.45 -13.62 1.57
CA ASN A 54 -33.51 -14.17 2.56
C ASN A 54 -32.49 -13.12 3.07
N ASN A 55 -32.66 -11.84 2.73
CA ASN A 55 -31.75 -10.73 3.01
C ASN A 55 -30.40 -10.75 2.27
N ASN A 56 -30.20 -11.64 1.29
CA ASN A 56 -29.06 -11.58 0.38
C ASN A 56 -29.34 -10.60 -0.78
N PHE A 57 -28.31 -10.34 -1.60
CA PHE A 57 -28.35 -9.39 -2.69
C PHE A 57 -28.01 -10.02 -4.04
N THR A 58 -28.66 -9.54 -5.09
CA THR A 58 -28.18 -9.65 -6.48
C THR A 58 -27.84 -8.26 -6.93
N PHE A 59 -26.64 -8.03 -7.48
CA PHE A 59 -26.22 -6.70 -7.89
C PHE A 59 -25.48 -6.73 -9.23
N GLY A 60 -25.47 -5.58 -9.89
CA GLY A 60 -24.64 -5.31 -11.07
C GLY A 60 -23.75 -4.11 -10.82
N LEU A 61 -22.52 -4.20 -11.31
CA LEU A 61 -21.53 -3.13 -11.39
C LEU A 61 -21.37 -2.73 -12.86
N TYR A 62 -21.30 -1.44 -13.13
CA TYR A 62 -21.20 -0.90 -14.49
C TYR A 62 -20.16 0.21 -14.52
N LEU A 63 -19.15 0.05 -15.38
CA LEU A 63 -18.26 1.14 -15.78
C LEU A 63 -18.82 1.75 -17.06
N VAL A 64 -19.29 2.97 -16.97
CA VAL A 64 -20.01 3.68 -18.04
C VAL A 64 -19.17 4.86 -18.53
N ASP A 65 -18.88 4.88 -19.83
CA ASP A 65 -18.28 5.99 -20.55
C ASP A 65 -19.39 6.82 -21.20
N LEU A 66 -19.61 8.02 -20.68
CA LEU A 66 -20.62 8.96 -21.16
C LEU A 66 -20.13 9.76 -22.38
N LEU A 67 -18.84 9.69 -22.73
CA LEU A 67 -18.24 10.50 -23.77
C LEU A 67 -18.25 9.82 -25.14
N CYS A 68 -18.17 8.49 -25.19
CA CYS A 68 -18.19 7.76 -26.47
C CYS A 68 -18.60 6.28 -26.38
N LEU A 69 -18.00 5.50 -25.47
CA LEU A 69 -17.98 4.03 -25.60
C LEU A 69 -19.14 3.29 -24.91
N GLY A 70 -19.97 3.98 -24.13
CA GLY A 70 -21.08 3.35 -23.41
C GLY A 70 -20.59 2.48 -22.25
N VAL A 71 -21.25 1.34 -22.01
CA VAL A 71 -20.83 0.40 -20.94
C VAL A 71 -19.54 -0.33 -21.36
N LYS A 72 -18.41 0.10 -20.80
CA LYS A 72 -17.07 -0.44 -21.09
C LYS A 72 -16.81 -1.76 -20.38
N ASP A 73 -17.32 -1.90 -19.16
CA ASP A 73 -17.21 -3.13 -18.37
C ASP A 73 -18.42 -3.31 -17.45
N THR A 74 -18.72 -4.55 -17.10
CA THR A 74 -19.78 -4.88 -16.17
C THR A 74 -19.53 -6.20 -15.47
N TYR A 75 -19.79 -6.21 -14.16
CA TYR A 75 -19.74 -7.39 -13.30
C TYR A 75 -21.10 -7.58 -12.63
N TYR A 76 -21.44 -8.81 -12.27
CA TYR A 76 -22.66 -9.10 -11.55
C TYR A 76 -22.51 -10.36 -10.70
N ASP A 77 -23.29 -10.43 -9.62
CA ASP A 77 -23.38 -11.63 -8.81
C ASP A 77 -24.80 -11.82 -8.26
N PHE A 78 -25.09 -13.02 -7.78
CA PHE A 78 -26.42 -13.40 -7.31
C PHE A 78 -26.40 -14.00 -5.90
N ASN A 79 -27.42 -13.65 -5.11
CA ASN A 79 -27.66 -14.20 -3.78
C ASN A 79 -26.44 -14.09 -2.83
N VAL A 80 -25.72 -12.97 -2.94
CA VAL A 80 -24.54 -12.60 -2.14
C VAL A 80 -24.98 -12.19 -0.74
N THR A 81 -24.24 -12.59 0.30
CA THR A 81 -24.61 -12.24 1.69
C THR A 81 -24.43 -10.74 1.92
N ASN A 82 -25.08 -10.20 2.95
CA ASN A 82 -24.89 -8.79 3.30
C ASN A 82 -23.42 -8.46 3.62
N VAL A 83 -22.71 -9.37 4.30
CA VAL A 83 -21.29 -9.16 4.63
C VAL A 83 -20.44 -9.10 3.36
N ASP A 84 -20.58 -10.08 2.47
CA ASP A 84 -19.82 -10.12 1.21
C ASP A 84 -20.14 -8.90 0.31
N TYR A 85 -21.39 -8.42 0.32
CA TYR A 85 -21.79 -7.23 -0.45
C TYR A 85 -21.20 -5.93 0.13
N GLU A 86 -21.15 -5.78 1.46
CA GLU A 86 -20.48 -4.64 2.11
C GLU A 86 -18.96 -4.69 1.93
N ASP A 87 -18.35 -5.88 2.04
CA ASP A 87 -16.92 -6.08 1.79
C ASP A 87 -16.57 -5.72 0.34
N LEU A 88 -17.40 -6.14 -0.64
CA LEU A 88 -17.23 -5.78 -2.04
C LEU A 88 -17.35 -4.27 -2.27
N LYS A 89 -18.33 -3.61 -1.62
CA LYS A 89 -18.44 -2.15 -1.67
C LYS A 89 -17.17 -1.47 -1.15
N ASN A 90 -16.60 -1.97 -0.05
CA ASN A 90 -15.36 -1.43 0.50
C ASN A 90 -14.13 -1.75 -0.36
N GLU A 91 -14.04 -2.94 -0.96
CA GLU A 91 -12.90 -3.35 -1.79
C GLU A 91 -12.86 -2.60 -3.13
N TYR A 92 -13.99 -2.55 -3.85
CA TYR A 92 -14.04 -1.93 -5.18
C TYR A 92 -14.23 -0.42 -5.13
N PHE A 93 -14.84 0.11 -4.06
CA PHE A 93 -15.22 1.51 -3.97
C PHE A 93 -14.80 2.19 -2.68
N GLY A 94 -14.20 1.51 -1.70
CA GLY A 94 -13.73 2.17 -0.47
C GLY A 94 -12.59 3.15 -0.71
N LYS A 95 -11.89 3.06 -1.85
CA LYS A 95 -10.91 4.04 -2.34
C LYS A 95 -11.50 5.11 -3.29
N GLN A 96 -12.74 4.94 -3.75
CA GLN A 96 -13.41 5.87 -4.64
C GLN A 96 -14.50 6.65 -3.88
N ASP A 97 -14.61 7.95 -4.13
CA ASP A 97 -15.69 8.76 -3.59
C ASP A 97 -17.05 8.32 -4.19
N ILE A 98 -17.71 7.29 -3.66
CA ILE A 98 -19.06 6.88 -4.10
C ILE A 98 -20.16 7.51 -3.24
N VAL A 99 -21.29 7.83 -3.87
CA VAL A 99 -22.47 8.39 -3.21
C VAL A 99 -23.71 7.62 -3.61
N LYS A 100 -24.68 7.53 -2.69
CA LYS A 100 -25.97 6.91 -2.98
C LYS A 100 -26.70 7.75 -4.03
N CYS A 101 -27.31 7.10 -5.02
CA CYS A 101 -28.10 7.77 -6.06
C CYS A 101 -29.45 7.08 -6.25
N ASP A 102 -30.37 7.81 -6.89
CA ASP A 102 -31.66 7.27 -7.27
C ASP A 102 -31.51 6.28 -8.43
N TYR A 103 -32.33 5.22 -8.38
CA TYR A 103 -32.35 4.19 -9.42
C TYR A 103 -32.64 4.76 -10.81
N VAL A 104 -33.54 5.75 -10.91
CA VAL A 104 -33.90 6.41 -12.17
C VAL A 104 -32.66 7.05 -12.82
N LEU A 105 -31.83 7.73 -12.02
CA LEU A 105 -30.59 8.33 -12.51
C LEU A 105 -29.61 7.27 -13.01
N ALA A 106 -29.39 6.22 -12.22
CA ALA A 106 -28.48 5.12 -12.58
C ALA A 106 -28.92 4.42 -13.88
N HIS A 107 -30.23 4.18 -14.03
CA HIS A 107 -30.82 3.57 -15.23
C HIS A 107 -30.65 4.47 -16.47
N ASN A 108 -31.00 5.75 -16.39
CA ASN A 108 -30.85 6.70 -17.50
C ASN A 108 -29.38 6.88 -17.92
N ILE A 109 -28.42 6.91 -16.98
CA ILE A 109 -26.98 6.97 -17.34
C ILE A 109 -26.56 5.73 -18.13
N ILE A 110 -26.93 4.54 -17.66
CA ILE A 110 -26.51 3.28 -18.27
C ILE A 110 -27.13 3.11 -19.65
N TYR A 111 -28.44 3.23 -19.79
CA TYR A 111 -29.10 3.05 -21.08
C TYR A 111 -28.83 4.19 -22.05
N GLY A 112 -28.82 5.44 -21.59
CA GLY A 112 -28.46 6.59 -22.43
C GLY A 112 -27.05 6.50 -22.99
N ALA A 113 -26.07 6.04 -22.19
CA ALA A 113 -24.71 5.83 -22.69
C ALA A 113 -24.63 4.68 -23.69
N VAL A 114 -25.43 3.62 -23.52
CA VAL A 114 -25.52 2.50 -24.47
C VAL A 114 -26.14 2.95 -25.79
N GLU A 115 -27.21 3.75 -25.75
CA GLU A 115 -27.87 4.31 -26.93
C GLU A 115 -26.93 5.25 -27.68
N PHE A 116 -26.31 6.21 -26.98
CA PHE A 116 -25.35 7.15 -27.56
C PHE A 116 -24.18 6.42 -28.22
N ALA A 117 -23.61 5.40 -27.57
CA ALA A 117 -22.54 4.59 -28.15
C ALA A 117 -22.98 3.81 -29.40
N ASP A 118 -24.23 3.34 -29.44
CA ASP A 118 -24.79 2.58 -30.57
C ASP A 118 -24.95 3.44 -31.83
N GLU A 119 -25.24 4.73 -31.69
CA GLU A 119 -25.30 5.68 -32.83
C GLU A 119 -23.97 5.71 -33.61
N TYR A 120 -22.85 5.53 -32.91
CA TYR A 120 -21.51 5.49 -33.49
C TYR A 120 -21.01 4.05 -33.78
N GLY A 121 -21.86 3.05 -33.53
CA GLY A 121 -21.62 1.65 -33.82
C GLY A 121 -20.78 0.91 -32.77
N PHE A 122 -20.68 1.43 -31.55
CA PHE A 122 -20.10 0.74 -30.42
C PHE A 122 -21.16 -0.10 -29.71
N LYS A 123 -20.78 -1.31 -29.29
CA LYS A 123 -21.65 -2.20 -28.52
C LYS A 123 -21.16 -2.27 -27.09
N PRO A 124 -22.05 -2.36 -26.09
CA PRO A 124 -21.66 -2.49 -24.70
C PRO A 124 -20.89 -3.80 -24.48
N HIS A 125 -20.13 -3.86 -23.38
CA HIS A 125 -19.40 -5.05 -22.97
C HIS A 125 -20.29 -6.30 -23.03
N LYS A 126 -19.72 -7.44 -23.49
CA LYS A 126 -20.49 -8.67 -23.77
C LYS A 126 -21.33 -9.16 -22.60
N ASP A 127 -20.85 -8.94 -21.37
CA ASP A 127 -21.50 -9.40 -20.14
C ASP A 127 -22.72 -8.54 -19.78
N PHE A 128 -22.87 -7.37 -20.42
CA PHE A 128 -24.07 -6.55 -20.36
C PHE A 128 -25.29 -7.28 -20.91
N ALA A 129 -25.09 -8.28 -21.79
CA ALA A 129 -26.16 -9.16 -22.24
C ALA A 129 -26.84 -9.93 -21.09
N VAL A 130 -26.17 -10.09 -19.94
CA VAL A 130 -26.71 -10.68 -18.71
C VAL A 130 -27.02 -9.61 -17.67
N SER A 131 -26.08 -8.71 -17.35
CA SER A 131 -26.27 -7.75 -16.25
C SER A 131 -27.41 -6.76 -16.50
N LYS A 132 -27.77 -6.48 -17.76
CA LYS A 132 -28.94 -5.65 -18.09
C LYS A 132 -30.28 -6.13 -17.49
N TYR A 133 -30.39 -7.41 -17.12
CA TYR A 133 -31.59 -7.94 -16.48
C TYR A 133 -31.68 -7.61 -14.98
N ILE A 134 -30.64 -6.99 -14.42
CA ILE A 134 -30.67 -6.37 -13.09
C ILE A 134 -31.29 -4.97 -13.19
N LEU A 135 -31.22 -4.32 -14.36
CA LEU A 135 -32.03 -3.14 -14.65
C LEU A 135 -33.43 -3.57 -15.10
N GLU A 136 -34.40 -2.71 -14.85
CA GLU A 136 -35.68 -2.74 -15.56
C GLU A 136 -35.46 -2.59 -17.07
N GLU A 137 -36.49 -2.94 -17.83
CA GLU A 137 -36.50 -2.62 -19.25
C GLU A 137 -36.48 -1.10 -19.43
N ASP A 138 -35.86 -0.66 -20.52
CA ASP A 138 -35.88 0.74 -20.90
C ASP A 138 -37.20 1.01 -21.63
N ASP A 139 -38.22 1.31 -20.83
CA ASP A 139 -39.59 1.55 -21.25
C ASP A 139 -40.21 2.74 -20.51
N GLU A 140 -41.44 3.10 -20.86
CA GLU A 140 -42.15 4.26 -20.29
C GLU A 140 -42.38 4.19 -18.76
N ASN A 141 -42.05 3.07 -18.10
CA ASN A 141 -42.19 2.93 -16.65
C ASN A 141 -41.02 3.54 -15.86
N VAL A 142 -39.92 3.93 -16.52
CA VAL A 142 -38.82 4.69 -15.92
C VAL A 142 -38.88 6.13 -16.41
N GLU A 143 -38.87 7.09 -15.48
CA GLU A 143 -38.89 8.51 -15.82
C GLU A 143 -37.64 8.89 -16.64
N LEU A 144 -37.85 9.48 -17.81
CA LEU A 144 -36.78 9.94 -18.69
C LEU A 144 -36.09 11.16 -18.06
N MET A 145 -34.77 11.10 -17.94
CA MET A 145 -33.94 12.21 -17.50
C MET A 145 -33.04 12.68 -18.62
N GLU A 146 -32.97 14.00 -18.85
CA GLU A 146 -31.99 14.58 -19.76
C GLU A 146 -30.58 14.48 -19.14
N ILE A 147 -29.72 13.70 -19.77
CA ILE A 147 -28.32 13.53 -19.42
C ILE A 147 -27.48 13.89 -20.65
N GLU A 148 -26.48 14.75 -20.46
CA GLU A 148 -25.55 15.13 -21.51
C GLU A 148 -24.56 13.98 -21.77
N PHE A 149 -24.46 13.55 -23.04
CA PHE A 149 -23.48 12.58 -23.51
C PHE A 149 -22.59 13.22 -24.59
N GLY A 150 -21.32 12.81 -24.64
CA GLY A 150 -20.30 13.43 -25.48
C GLY A 150 -19.78 14.78 -24.95
N GLU A 151 -18.90 15.42 -25.73
CA GLU A 151 -18.41 16.78 -25.49
C GLU A 151 -18.98 17.67 -26.60
N ASP A 152 -19.80 18.66 -26.23
CA ASP A 152 -20.60 19.47 -27.17
C ASP A 152 -21.47 18.61 -28.13
N GLU A 153 -22.15 17.59 -27.58
CA GLU A 153 -22.99 16.61 -28.32
C GLU A 153 -22.22 15.76 -29.35
N LYS A 154 -20.88 15.76 -29.30
CA LYS A 154 -20.02 14.96 -30.19
C LYS A 154 -19.27 13.88 -29.42
N PRO A 155 -18.92 12.75 -30.07
CA PRO A 155 -18.12 11.73 -29.42
C PRO A 155 -16.76 12.29 -29.00
N CYS A 156 -16.38 12.05 -27.76
CA CYS A 156 -15.05 12.33 -27.26
C CYS A 156 -14.46 11.02 -26.74
N VAL A 157 -13.42 10.50 -27.38
CA VAL A 157 -12.81 9.23 -26.99
C VAL A 157 -11.45 9.46 -26.35
N VAL A 158 -11.24 8.86 -25.18
CA VAL A 158 -9.96 8.80 -24.50
C VAL A 158 -9.29 7.46 -24.81
N VAL A 159 -8.12 7.47 -25.45
CA VAL A 159 -7.45 6.26 -25.99
C VAL A 159 -5.95 6.27 -25.69
N THR A 160 -5.39 5.16 -25.24
CA THR A 160 -3.93 4.91 -25.17
C THR A 160 -3.40 4.46 -26.54
N ASN A 161 -2.08 4.50 -26.75
CA ASN A 161 -1.52 4.10 -28.04
C ASN A 161 -1.65 2.58 -28.23
N GLY A 162 -2.33 2.14 -29.29
CA GLY A 162 -2.56 0.71 -29.47
C GLY A 162 -3.45 0.32 -30.64
N ASN A 163 -3.71 -0.98 -30.76
CA ASN A 163 -4.59 -1.51 -31.81
C ASN A 163 -6.06 -1.15 -31.57
N GLU A 164 -6.49 -1.08 -30.31
CA GLU A 164 -7.86 -0.70 -29.91
C GLU A 164 -8.16 0.75 -30.32
N GLN A 165 -7.25 1.68 -30.05
CA GLN A 165 -7.30 3.06 -30.53
C GLN A 165 -7.54 3.15 -32.04
N LYS A 166 -6.75 2.43 -32.84
CA LYS A 166 -6.87 2.45 -34.31
C LYS A 166 -8.25 1.97 -34.76
N GLN A 167 -8.81 0.97 -34.07
CA GLN A 167 -10.13 0.44 -34.36
C GLN A 167 -11.24 1.44 -34.01
N ILE A 168 -11.15 2.07 -32.83
CA ILE A 168 -12.13 3.07 -32.38
C ILE A 168 -12.11 4.29 -33.32
N ILE A 169 -10.93 4.82 -33.66
CA ILE A 169 -10.79 5.95 -34.58
C ILE A 169 -11.30 5.60 -35.98
N ALA A 170 -10.98 4.41 -36.50
CA ALA A 170 -11.49 3.96 -37.80
C ALA A 170 -13.01 3.80 -37.81
N GLN A 171 -13.60 3.36 -36.69
CA GLN A 171 -15.04 3.27 -36.52
C GLN A 171 -15.68 4.66 -36.48
N LEU A 172 -15.14 5.61 -35.71
CA LEU A 172 -15.61 6.99 -35.65
C LEU A 172 -15.44 7.73 -36.99
N ASP A 173 -14.34 7.49 -37.71
CA ASP A 173 -14.15 7.99 -39.08
C ASP A 173 -15.26 7.53 -40.03
N LYS A 174 -15.77 6.32 -39.82
CA LYS A 174 -16.84 5.72 -40.62
C LYS A 174 -18.23 6.20 -40.21
N THR A 175 -18.50 6.38 -38.92
CA THR A 175 -19.84 6.71 -38.40
C THR A 175 -20.05 8.20 -38.16
N ALA A 176 -19.17 8.86 -37.41
CA ALA A 176 -19.23 10.30 -37.15
C ALA A 176 -18.64 11.15 -38.30
N GLY A 177 -17.62 10.63 -38.97
CA GLY A 177 -16.85 11.35 -39.99
C GLY A 177 -15.70 12.17 -39.43
N LYS A 178 -14.61 12.29 -40.19
CA LYS A 178 -13.39 13.03 -39.79
C LYS A 178 -13.71 14.47 -39.38
N GLY A 179 -13.33 14.85 -38.15
CA GLY A 179 -13.55 16.19 -37.61
C GLY A 179 -14.84 16.39 -36.82
N ASN A 180 -15.70 15.36 -36.73
CA ASN A 180 -16.94 15.38 -35.93
C ASN A 180 -16.82 14.64 -34.59
N TYR A 181 -15.61 14.29 -34.17
CA TYR A 181 -15.33 13.69 -32.88
C TYR A 181 -13.99 14.20 -32.35
N THR A 182 -13.82 14.15 -31.03
CA THR A 182 -12.57 14.52 -30.35
C THR A 182 -11.84 13.26 -29.94
N VAL A 183 -10.53 13.20 -30.18
CA VAL A 183 -9.66 12.12 -29.67
C VAL A 183 -8.70 12.70 -28.65
N ILE A 184 -8.80 12.21 -27.43
CA ILE A 184 -7.85 12.48 -26.36
C ILE A 184 -6.91 11.28 -26.30
N TYR A 185 -5.70 11.49 -26.79
CA TYR A 185 -4.64 10.49 -26.68
C TYR A 185 -4.15 10.47 -25.22
N LEU A 186 -4.01 9.31 -24.61
CA LEU A 186 -3.23 9.07 -23.39
C LEU A 186 -1.85 8.58 -23.86
N ASP A 187 -0.77 9.21 -23.38
CA ASP A 187 0.58 8.70 -23.65
C ASP A 187 0.86 7.73 -22.51
N ASP A 188 1.41 6.55 -22.81
CA ASP A 188 1.70 5.46 -21.85
C ASP A 188 2.85 5.80 -20.86
N ASP A 189 2.92 7.04 -20.38
CA ASP A 189 3.87 7.49 -19.36
C ASP A 189 3.16 7.85 -18.04
N TYR A 190 1.93 7.36 -17.79
CA TYR A 190 1.32 7.38 -16.45
C TYR A 190 1.27 5.96 -15.88
N PRO A 191 1.96 5.69 -14.75
CA PRO A 191 1.99 4.38 -14.12
C PRO A 191 0.66 4.16 -13.38
N GLY A 192 -0.36 3.79 -14.14
CA GLY A 192 -1.59 3.20 -13.61
C GLY A 192 -1.49 1.68 -13.71
N ASP A 193 -1.34 1.01 -12.58
CA ASP A 193 -1.56 -0.43 -12.35
C ASP A 193 -0.89 -1.47 -13.29
N ASP A 194 0.20 -1.11 -13.97
CA ASP A 194 1.15 -2.08 -14.55
C ASP A 194 2.57 -1.77 -14.04
N PHE A 195 2.91 -2.30 -12.86
CA PHE A 195 4.29 -2.39 -12.35
C PHE A 195 5.08 -3.50 -13.07
N ASP A 196 4.94 -3.59 -14.40
CA ASP A 196 5.43 -4.72 -15.19
C ASP A 196 5.67 -4.30 -16.67
N GLU A 197 6.49 -3.27 -16.94
CA GLU A 197 7.28 -3.23 -18.19
C GLU A 197 8.78 -3.03 -17.91
N VAL A 198 9.49 -4.14 -17.74
CA VAL A 198 10.40 -4.77 -18.73
C VAL A 198 11.75 -4.05 -18.82
N MET A 199 12.67 -4.46 -17.94
CA MET A 199 14.03 -4.72 -18.40
C MET A 199 13.97 -5.78 -19.50
N ASP A 200 14.63 -5.50 -20.62
CA ASP A 200 14.71 -6.43 -21.75
C ASP A 200 15.22 -7.80 -21.29
N ASN A 201 14.60 -8.86 -21.84
CA ASN A 201 14.82 -10.26 -21.46
C ASN A 201 16.28 -10.72 -21.66
N ASP A 202 17.07 -9.98 -22.44
CA ASP A 202 18.46 -10.30 -22.74
C ASP A 202 19.42 -9.79 -21.65
N ASP A 203 19.08 -8.74 -20.90
CA ASP A 203 19.97 -8.16 -19.88
C ASP A 203 20.03 -9.00 -18.60
N LEU A 204 18.92 -9.65 -18.22
CA LEU A 204 18.80 -10.38 -16.96
C LEU A 204 19.52 -11.74 -16.96
N ASN A 205 19.80 -12.34 -18.11
CA ASN A 205 20.44 -13.66 -18.20
C ASN A 205 21.95 -13.61 -17.91
N ASP A 206 22.56 -12.43 -18.05
CA ASP A 206 23.99 -12.20 -17.84
C ASP A 206 24.31 -11.64 -16.44
N TRP A 207 23.30 -11.56 -15.56
CA TRP A 207 23.45 -11.01 -14.21
C TRP A 207 24.31 -11.87 -13.29
N THR A 208 25.37 -11.24 -12.80
CA THR A 208 26.24 -11.73 -11.74
C THR A 208 25.53 -11.74 -10.40
N ASP A 209 26.14 -12.37 -9.39
CA ASP A 209 25.61 -12.35 -8.02
C ASP A 209 25.55 -10.91 -7.44
N GLU A 210 26.38 -9.97 -7.94
CA GLU A 210 26.33 -8.54 -7.60
C GLU A 210 25.12 -7.84 -8.26
N ASP A 211 24.83 -8.10 -9.54
CA ASP A 211 23.66 -7.51 -10.20
C ASP A 211 22.35 -7.95 -9.55
N TRP A 212 22.29 -9.21 -9.09
CA TRP A 212 21.17 -9.70 -8.30
C TRP A 212 21.10 -9.04 -6.92
N LYS A 213 22.24 -8.85 -6.26
CA LYS A 213 22.31 -8.16 -4.97
C LYS A 213 21.76 -6.74 -5.12
N ASP A 214 22.22 -5.99 -6.12
CA ASP A 214 21.75 -4.63 -6.41
C ASP A 214 20.27 -4.58 -6.78
N PHE A 215 19.74 -5.57 -7.53
CA PHE A 215 18.30 -5.65 -7.82
C PHE A 215 17.43 -5.95 -6.59
N PHE A 216 17.95 -6.68 -5.60
CA PHE A 216 17.27 -6.94 -4.34
C PHE A 216 17.53 -5.87 -3.28
N ASP A 217 18.57 -5.06 -3.47
CA ASP A 217 19.00 -3.97 -2.58
C ASP A 217 18.66 -2.57 -3.16
N GLU A 218 18.12 -2.48 -4.39
CA GLU A 218 17.45 -1.26 -4.90
C GLU A 218 16.48 -0.82 -3.82
N GLU A 219 16.77 0.33 -3.23
CA GLU A 219 16.11 0.91 -2.06
C GLU A 219 14.58 1.03 -2.28
N LYS A 220 13.85 -0.08 -2.19
CA LYS A 220 12.55 -0.01 -1.55
C LYS A 220 12.87 0.30 -0.10
N ASP A 221 12.32 1.40 0.40
CA ASP A 221 12.43 1.81 1.79
C ASP A 221 11.80 0.73 2.68
N LEU A 222 12.62 -0.28 2.99
CA LEU A 222 12.28 -1.50 3.72
C LEU A 222 11.83 -1.08 5.12
N SER A 223 10.52 -1.21 5.40
CA SER A 223 9.83 -0.95 6.68
C SER A 223 9.61 0.51 7.12
N GLY A 224 9.51 1.47 6.18
CA GLY A 224 9.39 2.92 6.46
C GLY A 224 8.59 3.28 7.73
N GLU A 225 7.36 2.79 7.91
CA GLU A 225 6.54 3.18 9.06
C GLU A 225 7.04 2.66 10.42
N ASN A 226 7.57 1.42 10.49
CA ASN A 226 8.08 0.85 11.75
C ASN A 226 9.47 1.41 12.08
N ARG A 227 10.31 1.63 11.06
CA ARG A 227 11.58 2.34 11.18
C ARG A 227 11.38 3.77 11.72
N PHE A 228 10.34 4.48 11.25
CA PHE A 228 10.02 5.82 11.73
C PHE A 228 9.61 5.83 13.20
N LYS A 229 8.82 4.84 13.67
CA LYS A 229 8.42 4.75 15.08
C LYS A 229 9.62 4.56 16.01
N VAL A 230 10.52 3.62 15.68
CA VAL A 230 11.74 3.38 16.48
C VAL A 230 12.66 4.61 16.47
N THR A 231 12.78 5.26 15.31
CA THR A 231 13.58 6.49 15.17
C THR A 231 12.99 7.64 15.98
N ASP A 232 11.68 7.87 15.89
CA ASP A 232 10.97 8.89 16.68
C ASP A 232 11.14 8.67 18.19
N TYR A 233 11.01 7.42 18.64
CA TYR A 233 11.19 7.08 20.05
C TYR A 233 12.61 7.34 20.55
N LEU A 234 13.62 6.82 19.85
CA LEU A 234 15.02 7.01 20.25
C LEU A 234 15.39 8.49 20.22
N TYR A 235 14.88 9.24 19.24
CA TYR A 235 15.07 10.66 19.17
C TYR A 235 14.49 11.37 20.41
N GLU A 236 13.23 11.09 20.75
CA GLU A 236 12.58 11.65 21.94
C GLU A 236 13.31 11.28 23.24
N TYR A 237 13.75 10.02 23.36
CA TYR A 237 14.49 9.54 24.53
C TYR A 237 15.81 10.29 24.75
N HIS A 238 16.59 10.49 23.69
CA HIS A 238 17.91 11.13 23.78
C HIS A 238 17.85 12.66 23.75
N PHE A 239 16.86 13.26 23.10
CA PHE A 239 16.83 14.70 22.80
C PHE A 239 15.58 15.45 23.31
N GLY A 240 14.46 14.76 23.60
CA GLY A 240 13.17 15.39 23.91
C GLY A 240 13.19 16.35 25.10
N LYS A 241 13.97 16.03 26.14
CA LYS A 241 14.11 16.88 27.34
C LYS A 241 14.86 18.19 27.07
N GLU A 242 15.84 18.19 26.18
CA GLU A 242 16.64 19.39 25.87
C GLU A 242 15.87 20.35 24.95
N GLU A 243 15.14 19.81 23.96
CA GLU A 243 14.42 20.63 22.98
C GLU A 243 13.16 21.31 23.54
N SER A 244 12.48 20.70 24.52
CA SER A 244 11.32 21.30 25.22
C SER A 244 11.64 22.60 25.99
N SER A 245 12.92 22.88 26.27
CA SER A 245 13.33 23.98 27.15
C SER A 245 13.72 25.28 26.42
N ASN A 246 13.95 25.22 25.10
CA ASN A 246 14.68 26.28 24.38
C ASN A 246 13.91 27.05 23.29
N HIS A 247 12.70 26.64 22.88
CA HIS A 247 11.94 27.36 21.84
C HIS A 247 10.44 27.35 22.10
N PHE A 248 9.79 28.50 21.87
CA PHE A 248 8.33 28.65 21.95
C PHE A 248 7.68 28.01 20.73
N ILE A 249 7.01 26.87 20.93
CA ILE A 249 6.02 26.28 20.01
C ILE A 249 4.65 26.42 20.69
N PRO A 250 3.57 26.81 19.98
CA PRO A 250 2.23 26.75 20.53
C PRO A 250 1.90 25.33 21.03
N GLU A 251 1.36 25.18 22.24
CA GLU A 251 1.01 23.88 22.84
C GLU A 251 -0.01 23.08 21.98
N GLU A 252 -0.73 23.76 21.08
CA GLU A 252 -1.65 23.15 20.13
C GLU A 252 -1.42 23.68 18.70
N PRO A 253 -1.54 22.82 17.67
CA PRO A 253 -1.49 23.25 16.28
C PRO A 253 -2.56 24.31 16.00
N SER A 254 -2.16 25.44 15.41
CA SER A 254 -3.08 26.59 15.26
C SER A 254 -4.26 26.33 14.30
N VAL A 255 -4.19 25.24 13.52
CA VAL A 255 -5.28 24.72 12.69
C VAL A 255 -5.85 23.47 13.35
N ILE A 256 -7.05 23.61 13.89
CA ILE A 256 -7.83 22.50 14.46
C ILE A 256 -8.46 21.72 13.30
N GLU A 257 -8.59 20.41 13.42
CA GLU A 257 -9.13 19.51 12.39
C GLU A 257 -10.49 19.99 11.83
N ASP A 258 -11.31 20.61 12.68
CA ASP A 258 -12.60 21.24 12.34
C ASP A 258 -12.51 22.43 11.36
N GLN A 259 -11.31 22.99 11.18
CA GLN A 259 -11.04 24.07 10.24
C GLN A 259 -10.56 23.55 8.87
N ILE A 260 -10.40 22.23 8.70
CA ILE A 260 -9.91 21.64 7.44
C ILE A 260 -11.08 21.13 6.61
N THR A 261 -11.08 21.41 5.31
CA THR A 261 -12.07 20.91 4.35
C THR A 261 -11.41 20.23 3.16
N PHE A 262 -12.02 19.13 2.73
CA PHE A 262 -11.68 18.41 1.50
C PHE A 262 -12.47 18.91 0.29
N GLU A 263 -13.56 19.65 0.55
CA GLU A 263 -14.35 20.26 -0.51
C GLU A 263 -13.70 21.57 -0.97
N PRO A 264 -13.76 21.89 -2.28
CA PRO A 264 -13.29 23.16 -2.81
C PRO A 264 -13.96 24.33 -2.08
N ILE A 265 -13.18 25.30 -1.61
CA ILE A 265 -13.74 26.48 -0.96
C ILE A 265 -14.10 27.51 -2.03
N ASP A 266 -15.40 27.82 -2.15
CA ASP A 266 -15.95 28.71 -3.18
C ASP A 266 -15.40 30.16 -3.12
N GLU A 267 -14.88 30.58 -1.97
CA GLU A 267 -14.27 31.90 -1.72
C GLU A 267 -12.82 32.02 -2.21
N HIS A 268 -12.44 31.30 -3.27
CA HIS A 268 -11.15 31.59 -3.92
C HIS A 268 -11.32 32.86 -4.76
N ASP A 269 -10.78 33.98 -4.26
CA ASP A 269 -10.63 35.26 -4.99
C ASP A 269 -9.89 35.15 -6.33
N TYR A 270 -9.36 33.96 -6.65
CA TYR A 270 -8.61 33.66 -7.87
C TYR A 270 -9.49 33.29 -9.08
N TYR A 271 -10.81 33.12 -8.91
CA TYR A 271 -11.71 32.71 -9.99
C TYR A 271 -12.65 33.83 -10.44
N THR A 272 -12.49 34.26 -11.69
CA THR A 272 -13.30 35.32 -12.30
C THR A 272 -14.71 34.86 -12.73
N SER A 273 -14.95 33.55 -12.88
CA SER A 273 -16.26 33.01 -13.28
C SER A 273 -16.45 31.51 -12.99
N LYS A 274 -17.71 31.03 -12.97
CA LYS A 274 -18.05 29.59 -12.91
C LYS A 274 -17.44 28.77 -14.06
N LYS A 275 -17.26 29.38 -15.24
CA LYS A 275 -16.63 28.75 -16.41
C LYS A 275 -15.12 28.58 -16.20
N ASP A 276 -14.47 29.53 -15.54
CA ASP A 276 -13.05 29.45 -15.21
C ASP A 276 -12.78 28.42 -14.09
N LYS A 277 -13.75 28.21 -13.17
CA LYS A 277 -13.69 27.14 -12.16
C LYS A 277 -13.65 25.74 -12.80
N LYS A 278 -14.61 25.41 -13.68
CA LYS A 278 -14.63 24.12 -14.41
C LYS A 278 -13.36 23.86 -15.24
N LYS A 279 -12.85 24.91 -15.92
CA LYS A 279 -11.58 24.82 -16.66
C LYS A 279 -10.39 24.50 -15.76
N THR A 280 -10.35 25.12 -14.58
CA THR A 280 -9.26 24.92 -13.60
C THR A 280 -9.31 23.51 -13.01
N GLU A 281 -10.51 22.99 -12.71
CA GLU A 281 -10.71 21.61 -12.27
C GLU A 281 -10.22 20.62 -13.33
N LYS A 282 -10.57 20.80 -14.61
CA LYS A 282 -10.03 19.99 -15.72
C LYS A 282 -8.50 20.03 -15.76
N MET A 283 -7.90 21.20 -15.52
CA MET A 283 -6.44 21.34 -15.52
C MET A 283 -5.75 20.66 -14.34
N TYR A 284 -6.39 20.58 -13.17
CA TYR A 284 -5.87 19.82 -12.03
C TYR A 284 -5.66 18.35 -12.42
N TYR A 285 -6.70 17.70 -12.97
CA TYR A 285 -6.62 16.31 -13.41
C TYR A 285 -5.61 16.11 -14.53
N MET A 286 -5.65 16.95 -15.57
CA MET A 286 -4.69 16.85 -16.69
C MET A 286 -3.24 17.02 -16.23
N THR A 287 -2.98 17.90 -15.25
CA THR A 287 -1.62 18.08 -14.70
C THR A 287 -1.16 16.85 -13.93
N SER A 288 -2.08 16.14 -13.28
CA SER A 288 -1.76 14.90 -12.57
C SER A 288 -1.57 13.73 -13.50
N GLU A 289 -2.55 13.44 -14.35
CA GLU A 289 -2.59 12.21 -15.17
C GLU A 289 -1.82 12.33 -16.49
N ALA A 290 -1.68 13.54 -17.05
CA ALA A 290 -1.08 13.75 -18.37
C ALA A 290 -0.26 15.07 -18.43
N PRO A 291 0.80 15.21 -17.61
CA PRO A 291 1.52 16.48 -17.43
C PRO A 291 2.10 17.04 -18.74
N LYS A 292 2.65 16.20 -19.63
CA LYS A 292 3.16 16.61 -20.96
C LYS A 292 2.06 17.26 -21.83
N LYS A 293 0.82 16.77 -21.73
CA LYS A 293 -0.35 17.29 -22.47
C LYS A 293 -0.96 18.53 -21.83
N ALA A 294 -0.86 18.66 -20.52
CA ALA A 294 -1.30 19.85 -19.79
C ALA A 294 -0.48 21.09 -20.17
N ILE A 295 0.83 20.94 -20.43
CA ILE A 295 1.76 22.05 -20.71
C ILE A 295 1.29 23.00 -21.83
N PRO A 296 0.99 22.57 -23.07
CA PRO A 296 0.58 23.48 -24.13
C PRO A 296 -0.72 24.24 -23.78
N VAL A 297 -1.70 23.55 -23.18
CA VAL A 297 -2.97 24.14 -22.75
C VAL A 297 -2.73 25.19 -21.65
N LEU A 298 -1.92 24.86 -20.64
CA LEU A 298 -1.57 25.76 -19.54
C LEU A 298 -0.75 26.97 -20.02
N LYS A 299 0.14 26.80 -21.01
CA LYS A 299 0.85 27.94 -21.62
C LYS A 299 -0.11 28.91 -22.28
N ASP A 300 -1.14 28.42 -22.95
CA ASP A 300 -2.14 29.28 -23.59
C ASP A 300 -3.09 29.91 -22.56
N LEU A 301 -3.47 29.18 -21.51
CA LEU A 301 -4.23 29.73 -20.39
C LEU A 301 -3.46 30.81 -19.64
N VAL A 302 -2.15 30.63 -19.41
CA VAL A 302 -1.28 31.65 -18.81
C VAL A 302 -1.18 32.91 -19.69
N LYS A 303 -1.21 32.77 -21.03
CA LYS A 303 -1.26 33.93 -21.93
C LYS A 303 -2.62 34.61 -21.92
N GLN A 304 -3.71 33.83 -21.89
CA GLN A 304 -5.07 34.33 -21.95
C GLN A 304 -5.51 34.97 -20.62
N TYR A 305 -5.06 34.42 -19.51
CA TYR A 305 -5.37 34.83 -18.15
C TYR A 305 -4.09 35.09 -17.37
N PRO A 306 -3.31 36.13 -17.75
CA PRO A 306 -1.99 36.36 -17.19
C PRO A 306 -2.03 36.67 -15.70
N ASP A 307 -3.15 37.10 -15.15
CA ASP A 307 -3.27 37.49 -13.73
C ASP A 307 -3.90 36.40 -12.86
N ASN A 308 -4.09 35.18 -13.39
CA ASN A 308 -4.57 34.03 -12.62
C ASN A 308 -3.38 33.19 -12.12
N PRO A 309 -3.07 33.20 -10.80
CA PRO A 309 -1.92 32.47 -10.26
C PRO A 309 -2.05 30.94 -10.31
N VAL A 310 -3.28 30.41 -10.39
CA VAL A 310 -3.53 28.96 -10.38
C VAL A 310 -2.98 28.30 -11.65
N TYR A 311 -3.10 28.96 -12.82
CA TYR A 311 -2.54 28.42 -14.05
C TYR A 311 -1.01 28.41 -14.06
N TYR A 312 -0.36 29.37 -13.40
CA TYR A 312 1.09 29.35 -13.23
C TYR A 312 1.52 28.20 -12.32
N ASN A 313 0.79 27.94 -11.23
CA ASN A 313 1.05 26.80 -10.34
C ASN A 313 0.91 25.46 -11.07
N TYR A 314 -0.19 25.26 -11.80
CA TYR A 314 -0.36 24.04 -12.60
C TYR A 314 0.68 23.92 -13.71
N LEU A 315 1.08 25.02 -14.35
CA LEU A 315 2.14 24.98 -15.36
C LEU A 315 3.50 24.57 -14.77
N ALA A 316 3.85 25.10 -13.60
CA ALA A 316 5.07 24.68 -12.88
C ALA A 316 5.02 23.19 -12.53
N ASN A 317 3.91 22.72 -11.98
CA ASN A 317 3.71 21.32 -11.61
C ASN A 317 3.71 20.39 -12.83
N ALA A 318 3.11 20.80 -13.94
CA ALA A 318 3.11 20.04 -15.19
C ALA A 318 4.53 19.91 -15.76
N TYR A 319 5.32 21.00 -15.76
CA TYR A 319 6.73 20.92 -16.17
C TYR A 319 7.55 20.01 -15.23
N LEU A 320 7.34 20.10 -13.92
CA LEU A 320 8.04 19.28 -12.93
C LEU A 320 7.74 17.79 -13.15
N LYS A 321 6.45 17.42 -13.20
CA LYS A 321 5.98 16.05 -13.42
C LYS A 321 6.39 15.49 -14.78
N ALA A 322 6.56 16.34 -15.80
CA ALA A 322 7.06 15.95 -17.11
C ALA A 322 8.60 15.88 -17.20
N GLY A 323 9.33 16.08 -16.09
CA GLY A 323 10.80 16.04 -16.05
C GLY A 323 11.49 17.30 -16.59
N TYR A 324 10.76 18.35 -16.93
CA TYR A 324 11.29 19.61 -17.46
C TYR A 324 11.68 20.59 -16.33
N ILE A 325 12.60 20.17 -15.48
CA ILE A 325 12.97 20.88 -14.24
C ILE A 325 13.33 22.36 -14.48
N PRO A 326 14.22 22.74 -15.42
CA PRO A 326 14.58 24.16 -15.62
C PRO A 326 13.39 25.04 -16.07
N ALA A 327 12.44 24.45 -16.80
CA ALA A 327 11.23 25.15 -17.21
C ALA A 327 10.28 25.36 -16.02
N SER A 328 10.13 24.35 -15.15
CA SER A 328 9.39 24.46 -13.90
C SER A 328 9.97 25.56 -13.01
N GLU A 329 11.28 25.54 -12.75
CA GLU A 329 11.97 26.54 -11.92
C GLU A 329 11.72 27.97 -12.44
N LYS A 330 11.79 28.17 -13.76
CA LYS A 330 11.50 29.48 -14.37
C LYS A 330 10.07 29.94 -14.09
N ILE A 331 9.09 29.04 -14.19
CA ILE A 331 7.68 29.36 -13.91
C ILE A 331 7.47 29.62 -12.41
N VAL A 332 8.09 28.85 -11.53
CA VAL A 332 8.04 29.05 -10.08
C VAL A 332 8.54 30.46 -9.71
N ILE A 333 9.74 30.84 -10.19
CA ILE A 333 10.32 32.17 -9.93
C ILE A 333 9.42 33.28 -10.50
N THR A 334 8.88 33.07 -11.70
CA THR A 334 7.99 34.05 -12.35
C THR A 334 6.69 34.20 -11.56
N SER A 335 6.10 33.09 -11.12
CA SER A 335 4.85 33.05 -10.36
C SER A 335 5.00 33.78 -9.03
N TYR A 336 6.06 33.50 -8.27
CA TYR A 336 6.31 34.18 -6.99
C TYR A 336 6.52 35.69 -7.15
N LYS A 337 7.31 36.12 -8.14
CA LYS A 337 7.50 37.55 -8.42
C LYS A 337 6.22 38.27 -8.82
N LYS A 338 5.33 37.58 -9.54
CA LYS A 338 4.08 38.15 -10.03
C LYS A 338 2.96 38.12 -8.98
N PHE A 339 2.92 37.07 -8.16
CA PHE A 339 1.85 36.80 -7.21
C PHE A 339 2.41 36.53 -5.80
N PRO A 340 3.10 37.51 -5.17
CA PRO A 340 3.76 37.31 -3.88
C PRO A 340 2.77 36.99 -2.74
N GLY A 341 1.48 37.32 -2.88
CA GLY A 341 0.43 36.97 -1.91
C GLY A 341 -0.20 35.59 -2.10
N TYR A 342 0.14 34.85 -3.17
CA TYR A 342 -0.46 33.54 -3.44
C TYR A 342 0.31 32.43 -2.71
N LEU A 343 -0.36 31.71 -1.81
CA LEU A 343 0.25 30.71 -0.92
C LEU A 343 1.07 29.65 -1.68
N PHE A 344 0.53 29.07 -2.75
CA PHE A 344 1.26 28.04 -3.50
C PHE A 344 2.47 28.60 -4.27
N ALA A 345 2.44 29.86 -4.71
CA ALA A 345 3.65 30.49 -5.27
C ALA A 345 4.74 30.68 -4.20
N LYS A 346 4.37 31.07 -2.97
CA LYS A 346 5.30 31.10 -1.83
C LYS A 346 5.88 29.72 -1.54
N CYS A 347 5.04 28.69 -1.42
CA CYS A 347 5.47 27.32 -1.14
C CYS A 347 6.40 26.77 -2.21
N ASN A 348 6.03 26.88 -3.50
CA ASN A 348 6.86 26.41 -4.59
C ASN A 348 8.21 27.16 -4.68
N TYR A 349 8.21 28.46 -4.38
CA TYR A 349 9.46 29.24 -4.37
C TYR A 349 10.34 28.90 -3.17
N ALA A 350 9.76 28.67 -1.99
CA ALA A 350 10.50 28.15 -0.84
C ALA A 350 11.10 26.76 -1.12
N ASP A 351 10.37 25.89 -1.82
CA ASP A 351 10.90 24.60 -2.29
C ASP A 351 12.07 24.76 -3.25
N TYR A 352 11.96 25.68 -4.20
CA TYR A 352 13.08 26.05 -5.06
C TYR A 352 14.29 26.54 -4.24
N LEU A 353 14.09 27.37 -3.21
CA LEU A 353 15.18 27.84 -2.34
C LEU A 353 15.81 26.71 -1.53
N LEU A 354 15.02 25.76 -1.02
CA LEU A 354 15.54 24.56 -0.34
C LEU A 354 16.45 23.76 -1.28
N ILE A 355 16.02 23.52 -2.52
CA ILE A 355 16.79 22.79 -3.54
C ILE A 355 18.09 23.53 -3.92
N LYS A 356 18.08 24.87 -3.88
CA LYS A 356 19.27 25.70 -4.15
C LYS A 356 20.12 25.98 -2.91
N GLU A 357 19.84 25.34 -1.78
CA GLU A 357 20.54 25.55 -0.49
C GLU A 357 20.52 27.01 -0.01
N ARG A 358 19.50 27.78 -0.41
CA ARG A 358 19.31 29.20 -0.04
C ARG A 358 18.30 29.34 1.11
N ILE A 359 18.52 28.55 2.16
CA ILE A 359 17.58 28.34 3.27
C ILE A 359 17.27 29.66 4.00
N ASP A 360 18.27 30.52 4.17
CA ASP A 360 18.15 31.78 4.91
C ASP A 360 17.20 32.82 4.26
N GLU A 361 16.82 32.61 3.00
CA GLU A 361 15.88 33.49 2.29
C GLU A 361 14.41 33.10 2.51
N ILE A 362 14.14 31.89 3.02
CA ILE A 362 12.78 31.36 3.17
C ILE A 362 11.93 32.16 4.17
N PRO A 363 12.44 32.68 5.30
CA PRO A 363 11.65 33.51 6.21
C PRO A 363 11.03 34.74 5.53
N GLU A 364 11.76 35.40 4.63
CA GLU A 364 11.26 36.56 3.88
C GLU A 364 10.13 36.18 2.92
N VAL A 365 10.14 34.98 2.34
CA VAL A 365 9.06 34.46 1.47
C VAL A 365 7.74 34.39 2.22
N PHE A 366 7.80 34.06 3.51
CA PHE A 366 6.63 33.91 4.39
C PHE A 366 6.41 35.11 5.32
N ASP A 367 7.07 36.25 5.09
CA ASP A 367 6.94 37.45 5.93
C ASP A 367 7.25 37.18 7.43
N HIS A 368 8.13 36.21 7.71
CA HIS A 368 8.41 35.67 9.05
C HIS A 368 7.17 35.11 9.78
N LYS A 369 6.16 34.66 9.03
CA LYS A 369 4.92 34.08 9.56
C LYS A 369 4.77 32.63 9.10
N PHE A 370 4.80 31.68 10.03
CA PHE A 370 4.80 30.24 9.71
C PHE A 370 3.45 29.54 9.99
N GLU A 371 2.37 30.31 10.06
CA GLU A 371 1.02 29.78 10.32
C GLU A 371 0.05 30.13 9.19
N LEU A 372 -0.82 29.18 8.86
CA LEU A 372 -1.69 29.26 7.68
C LEU A 372 -2.62 30.48 7.70
N LYS A 373 -3.21 30.77 8.87
CA LYS A 373 -4.08 31.94 9.12
C LYS A 373 -3.45 33.29 8.79
N HIS A 374 -2.11 33.39 8.82
CA HIS A 374 -1.42 34.64 8.49
C HIS A 374 -1.30 34.87 6.99
N HIS A 375 -1.30 33.81 6.19
CA HIS A 375 -1.24 33.86 4.73
C HIS A 375 -2.62 33.95 4.09
N LEU A 376 -3.66 33.56 4.83
CA LEU A 376 -5.05 33.55 4.41
C LEU A 376 -5.95 34.23 5.49
N PRO A 377 -5.75 35.54 5.74
CA PRO A 377 -6.44 36.24 6.82
C PRO A 377 -7.96 36.32 6.57
N GLY A 378 -8.74 36.18 7.65
CA GLY A 378 -10.21 36.28 7.59
C GLY A 378 -10.94 35.00 7.19
N ARG A 379 -10.22 33.89 6.95
CA ARG A 379 -10.82 32.59 6.65
C ARG A 379 -10.95 31.74 7.91
N GLU A 380 -12.10 31.09 8.06
CA GLU A 380 -12.39 30.15 9.15
C GLU A 380 -12.09 28.69 8.76
N LYS A 381 -12.07 28.39 7.44
CA LYS A 381 -11.76 27.06 6.90
C LYS A 381 -10.64 27.11 5.87
N PHE A 382 -9.83 26.06 5.85
CA PHE A 382 -8.68 25.87 4.97
C PHE A 382 -8.82 24.57 4.18
N HIS A 383 -8.47 24.61 2.91
CA HIS A 383 -8.48 23.41 2.08
C HIS A 383 -7.29 22.53 2.44
N ILE A 384 -7.46 21.21 2.44
CA ILE A 384 -6.41 20.24 2.78
C ILE A 384 -5.10 20.47 2.00
N GLY A 385 -5.20 20.84 0.71
CA GLY A 385 -4.05 21.15 -0.12
C GLY A 385 -3.23 22.38 0.35
N GLU A 386 -3.87 23.36 0.99
CA GLU A 386 -3.18 24.53 1.57
C GLU A 386 -2.38 24.12 2.82
N VAL A 387 -2.99 23.27 3.66
CA VAL A 387 -2.36 22.68 4.85
C VAL A 387 -1.14 21.84 4.46
N ILE A 388 -1.31 20.90 3.53
CA ILE A 388 -0.23 20.03 3.06
C ILE A 388 0.87 20.84 2.39
N GLY A 389 0.51 21.79 1.51
CA GLY A 389 1.50 22.60 0.79
C GLY A 389 2.40 23.39 1.76
N LEU A 390 1.81 24.13 2.68
CA LEU A 390 2.56 24.97 3.62
C LEU A 390 3.33 24.14 4.64
N TYR A 391 2.66 23.21 5.33
CA TYR A 391 3.31 22.49 6.43
C TYR A 391 4.36 21.48 5.94
N SER A 392 4.25 20.95 4.71
CA SER A 392 5.33 20.13 4.15
C SER A 392 6.60 20.93 3.83
N VAL A 393 6.48 22.18 3.35
CA VAL A 393 7.66 23.02 3.09
C VAL A 393 8.27 23.53 4.40
N LEU A 394 7.45 23.88 5.39
CA LEU A 394 7.93 24.30 6.71
C LEU A 394 8.61 23.15 7.47
N CYS A 395 8.05 21.95 7.43
CA CYS A 395 8.69 20.76 7.98
C CYS A 395 10.10 20.57 7.40
N ARG A 396 10.25 20.66 6.06
CA ARG A 396 11.57 20.56 5.39
C ARG A 396 12.51 21.72 5.73
N TYR A 397 12.00 22.94 5.82
CA TYR A 397 12.76 24.12 6.21
C TYR A 397 13.37 23.98 7.60
N PHE A 398 12.56 23.65 8.61
CA PHE A 398 13.05 23.48 9.98
C PHE A 398 13.95 22.25 10.12
N THR A 399 13.69 21.19 9.36
CA THR A 399 14.60 20.02 9.27
C THR A 399 15.98 20.44 8.72
N ALA A 400 16.00 21.23 7.66
CA ALA A 400 17.24 21.71 7.03
C ALA A 400 18.05 22.65 7.94
N ARG A 401 17.36 23.37 8.85
CA ARG A 401 17.98 24.22 9.88
C ARG A 401 18.39 23.47 11.15
N ASP A 402 18.19 22.15 11.20
CA ASP A 402 18.45 21.33 12.38
C ASP A 402 17.54 21.67 13.59
N GLU A 403 16.41 22.35 13.35
CA GLU A 403 15.40 22.74 14.34
C GLU A 403 14.30 21.66 14.41
N ILE A 404 14.69 20.45 14.81
CA ILE A 404 13.91 19.21 14.65
C ILE A 404 12.60 19.22 15.43
N HIS A 405 12.59 19.70 16.67
CA HIS A 405 11.37 19.87 17.46
C HIS A 405 10.31 20.75 16.76
N ILE A 406 10.72 21.78 16.02
CA ILE A 406 9.79 22.62 15.24
C ILE A 406 9.32 21.87 13.99
N ALA A 407 10.21 21.13 13.32
CA ALA A 407 9.81 20.28 12.20
C ALA A 407 8.80 19.20 12.66
N ASP A 408 8.98 18.64 13.85
CA ASP A 408 8.11 17.63 14.47
C ASP A 408 6.68 18.15 14.71
N TYR A 409 6.54 19.44 15.08
CA TYR A 409 5.24 20.10 15.17
C TYR A 409 4.47 20.05 13.84
N TYR A 410 5.11 20.39 12.72
CA TYR A 410 4.47 20.31 11.40
C TYR A 410 4.22 18.86 10.98
N TYR A 411 5.17 17.94 11.28
CA TYR A 411 5.01 16.52 11.02
C TYR A 411 3.78 15.94 11.71
N LYS A 412 3.55 16.24 12.99
CA LYS A 412 2.37 15.77 13.75
C LYS A 412 1.06 16.18 13.08
N ILE A 413 1.01 17.35 12.46
CA ILE A 413 -0.15 17.80 11.68
C ILE A 413 -0.28 16.98 10.39
N LEU A 414 0.81 16.83 9.63
CA LEU A 414 0.82 16.09 8.37
C LEU A 414 0.46 14.60 8.55
N ARG A 415 0.93 13.98 9.64
CA ARG A 415 0.67 12.56 9.96
C ARG A 415 -0.81 12.26 10.14
N LYS A 416 -1.62 13.22 10.59
CA LYS A 416 -3.09 13.03 10.67
C LYS A 416 -3.73 12.74 9.31
N PHE A 417 -3.03 13.07 8.21
CA PHE A 417 -3.50 12.93 6.84
C PHE A 417 -2.68 11.93 6.01
N SER A 418 -1.83 11.11 6.66
CA SER A 418 -0.91 10.18 5.98
C SER A 418 -1.62 9.10 5.15
N TYR A 419 -2.87 8.75 5.52
CA TYR A 419 -3.69 7.76 4.81
C TYR A 419 -4.10 8.17 3.39
N MET A 420 -3.90 9.44 2.98
CA MET A 420 -4.29 9.95 1.67
C MET A 420 -3.13 10.02 0.66
N GLU A 421 -1.94 9.52 1.00
CA GLU A 421 -0.78 9.41 0.11
C GLU A 421 -0.43 10.71 -0.66
N TYR A 422 -0.07 11.77 0.07
CA TYR A 422 0.40 13.01 -0.56
C TYR A 422 1.93 13.00 -0.77
N PRO A 423 2.45 13.00 -2.02
CA PRO A 423 3.89 12.85 -2.26
C PRO A 423 4.77 13.89 -1.55
N VAL A 424 4.32 15.16 -1.51
CA VAL A 424 5.07 16.26 -0.88
C VAL A 424 5.13 16.11 0.66
N ALA A 425 4.06 15.57 1.27
CA ALA A 425 4.05 15.27 2.70
C ALA A 425 4.95 14.08 3.03
N ASN A 426 4.90 13.02 2.21
CA ASN A 426 5.76 11.83 2.35
C ASN A 426 7.24 12.20 2.22
N GLN A 427 7.56 13.08 1.28
CA GLN A 427 8.93 13.59 1.12
C GLN A 427 9.39 14.38 2.36
N ALA A 428 8.56 15.28 2.88
CA ALA A 428 8.87 16.03 4.10
C ALA A 428 9.09 15.10 5.30
N LEU A 429 8.26 14.06 5.43
CA LEU A 429 8.36 13.05 6.46
C LEU A 429 9.68 12.28 6.35
N TYR A 430 10.02 11.79 5.16
CA TYR A 430 11.26 11.08 4.92
C TYR A 430 12.50 11.89 5.33
N PHE A 431 12.56 13.17 4.93
CA PHE A 431 13.68 14.04 5.30
C PHE A 431 13.83 14.24 6.81
N LEU A 432 12.72 14.48 7.52
CA LEU A 432 12.73 14.64 8.98
C LEU A 432 13.21 13.34 9.66
N GLN A 433 12.69 12.21 9.22
CA GLN A 433 13.03 10.90 9.78
C GLN A 433 14.50 10.55 9.57
N ARG A 434 15.03 10.80 8.36
CA ARG A 434 16.45 10.64 8.09
C ARG A 434 17.32 11.51 9.01
N LYS A 435 16.91 12.76 9.22
CA LYS A 435 17.62 13.68 10.10
C LYS A 435 17.60 13.26 11.57
N LYS A 436 16.45 12.80 12.08
CA LYS A 436 16.33 12.22 13.43
C LYS A 436 17.23 10.99 13.58
N PHE A 437 17.21 10.10 12.59
CA PHE A 437 18.06 8.92 12.55
C PHE A 437 19.55 9.29 12.64
N ASP A 438 20.01 10.23 11.82
CA ASP A 438 21.41 10.65 11.82
C ASP A 438 21.83 11.22 13.19
N LYS A 439 20.96 11.99 13.86
CA LYS A 439 21.20 12.52 15.21
C LYS A 439 21.27 11.42 16.26
N VAL A 440 20.31 10.50 16.26
CA VAL A 440 20.28 9.35 17.17
C VAL A 440 21.54 8.52 16.98
N LEU A 441 21.90 8.20 15.74
CA LEU A 441 23.10 7.44 15.41
C LEU A 441 24.36 8.14 15.95
N ALA A 442 24.52 9.45 15.70
CA ALA A 442 25.68 10.21 16.18
C ALA A 442 25.77 10.23 17.71
N LYS A 443 24.64 10.38 18.41
CA LYS A 443 24.55 10.33 19.87
C LYS A 443 24.96 8.97 20.41
N LEU A 444 24.43 7.90 19.83
CA LEU A 444 24.74 6.53 20.22
C LEU A 444 26.20 6.17 19.95
N VAL A 445 26.78 6.64 18.84
CA VAL A 445 28.23 6.47 18.55
C VAL A 445 29.07 7.19 19.61
N THR A 446 28.72 8.44 19.95
CA THR A 446 29.44 9.19 21.00
C THR A 446 29.30 8.52 22.37
N GLU A 447 28.12 8.00 22.71
CA GLU A 447 27.92 7.23 23.93
C GLU A 447 28.75 5.95 23.92
N ALA A 448 28.80 5.22 22.80
CA ALA A 448 29.63 4.02 22.63
C ALA A 448 31.13 4.30 22.84
N GLU A 449 31.64 5.40 22.27
CA GLU A 449 33.03 5.83 22.43
C GLU A 449 33.34 6.22 23.89
N ASN A 450 32.40 6.86 24.58
CA ASN A 450 32.57 7.18 26.01
C ASN A 450 32.44 5.93 26.91
N LEU A 451 31.66 4.93 26.48
CA LEU A 451 31.46 3.66 27.16
C LEU A 451 32.69 2.73 27.07
N SER A 452 33.56 2.86 26.06
CA SER A 452 34.81 2.07 26.00
C SER A 452 35.80 2.38 27.13
N TYR A 453 35.54 3.42 27.94
CA TYR A 453 36.40 3.85 29.04
C TYR A 453 35.86 3.51 30.46
N GLY A 454 34.68 2.92 30.60
CA GLY A 454 34.07 2.60 31.90
C GLY A 454 33.49 1.18 31.99
N LYS A 455 33.93 0.37 32.97
CA LYS A 455 33.33 -0.94 33.29
C LYS A 455 31.95 -0.75 33.95
N GLN A 456 30.85 -0.96 33.23
CA GLN A 456 29.56 -1.35 33.83
C GLN A 456 28.60 -2.06 32.86
N GLU A 457 27.52 -2.63 33.41
CA GLU A 457 26.66 -3.70 32.87
C GLU A 457 26.25 -3.59 31.40
N ASN A 458 26.37 -4.72 30.71
CA ASN A 458 26.20 -4.85 29.27
C ASN A 458 24.72 -4.99 28.87
N THR A 459 24.04 -3.87 28.63
CA THR A 459 22.59 -3.81 28.31
C THR A 459 22.22 -4.56 27.02
N TYR A 460 23.12 -4.64 26.04
CA TYR A 460 22.90 -5.29 24.73
C TYR A 460 23.65 -6.61 24.57
N GLU A 461 23.96 -7.26 25.69
CA GLU A 461 24.58 -8.58 25.70
C GLU A 461 25.90 -8.67 24.91
N GLY A 462 26.70 -7.61 24.83
CA GLY A 462 28.01 -7.61 24.19
C GLY A 462 28.04 -6.97 22.81
N LEU A 463 26.89 -6.54 22.29
CA LEU A 463 26.86 -5.65 21.15
C LEU A 463 27.32 -4.26 21.57
N ASN A 464 28.23 -3.68 20.80
CA ASN A 464 28.43 -2.24 20.88
C ASN A 464 27.16 -1.52 20.38
N PRO A 465 26.89 -0.29 20.83
CA PRO A 465 25.68 0.44 20.45
C PRO A 465 25.49 0.62 18.94
N HIS A 466 26.57 0.77 18.18
CA HIS A 466 26.50 0.87 16.72
C HIS A 466 25.94 -0.41 16.08
N ASP A 467 26.53 -1.57 16.40
CA ASP A 467 26.09 -2.87 15.88
C ASP A 467 24.68 -3.21 16.35
N PHE A 468 24.33 -2.90 17.60
CA PHE A 468 22.96 -3.04 18.09
C PHE A 468 21.98 -2.23 17.23
N PHE A 469 22.28 -0.96 16.97
CA PHE A 469 21.41 -0.09 16.18
C PHE A 469 21.27 -0.53 14.73
N GLN A 470 22.37 -0.95 14.08
CA GLN A 470 22.33 -1.49 12.72
C GLN A 470 21.46 -2.75 12.64
N ILE A 471 21.54 -3.63 13.64
CA ILE A 471 20.73 -4.84 13.73
C ILE A 471 19.22 -4.53 13.83
N ILE A 472 18.82 -3.40 14.41
CA ILE A 472 17.41 -3.03 14.59
C ILE A 472 16.83 -2.33 13.36
N LEU A 473 17.61 -1.45 12.73
CA LEU A 473 17.07 -0.58 11.69
C LEU A 473 17.36 -1.07 10.27
N ASN A 474 18.38 -1.91 10.12
CA ASN A 474 18.78 -2.46 8.84
C ASN A 474 19.23 -3.93 8.95
N THR A 475 18.50 -4.76 9.70
CA THR A 475 18.92 -6.11 10.11
C THR A 475 19.60 -6.96 9.03
N LEU A 476 19.10 -6.94 7.79
CA LEU A 476 19.62 -7.74 6.67
C LEU A 476 20.10 -6.88 5.49
N GLY A 477 20.29 -5.59 5.71
CA GLY A 477 20.76 -4.65 4.69
C GLY A 477 22.25 -4.31 4.84
N GLU A 478 22.72 -3.41 3.99
CA GLU A 478 24.12 -2.99 3.96
C GLU A 478 24.58 -2.38 5.30
N GLY A 479 25.78 -2.74 5.75
CA GLY A 479 26.33 -2.28 7.03
C GLY A 479 25.80 -3.00 8.27
N SER A 480 24.83 -3.91 8.13
CA SER A 480 24.41 -4.78 9.22
C SER A 480 25.52 -5.74 9.63
N PRO A 481 25.72 -5.98 10.93
CA PRO A 481 26.61 -7.04 11.37
C PRO A 481 26.04 -8.45 11.16
N ILE A 482 24.75 -8.58 10.78
CA ILE A 482 24.13 -9.86 10.40
C ILE A 482 24.18 -9.99 8.89
N ILE A 483 24.94 -10.98 8.42
CA ILE A 483 25.22 -11.18 7.00
C ILE A 483 24.57 -12.49 6.55
N LEU A 484 23.75 -12.43 5.50
CA LEU A 484 23.23 -13.61 4.81
C LEU A 484 24.34 -14.26 3.98
N GLN A 485 24.50 -15.57 4.11
CA GLN A 485 25.46 -16.33 3.31
C GLN A 485 25.06 -16.33 1.83
N SER A 486 25.95 -15.88 0.95
CA SER A 486 25.68 -15.75 -0.49
C SER A 486 25.36 -17.07 -1.18
N SER A 487 25.81 -18.20 -0.62
CA SER A 487 25.50 -19.54 -1.12
C SER A 487 25.13 -20.48 0.03
N ILE A 488 23.96 -21.09 -0.06
CA ILE A 488 23.46 -22.06 0.91
C ILE A 488 23.21 -23.38 0.18
N ALA A 489 23.77 -24.47 0.69
CA ALA A 489 23.61 -25.78 0.07
C ALA A 489 22.13 -26.20 0.06
N ASN A 490 21.67 -26.79 -1.05
CA ASN A 490 20.30 -27.28 -1.22
C ASN A 490 19.83 -28.20 -0.09
N ILE A 491 20.72 -29.07 0.41
CA ILE A 491 20.45 -29.98 1.53
C ILE A 491 20.21 -29.25 2.86
N ASP A 492 20.82 -28.07 3.04
CA ASP A 492 20.58 -27.23 4.20
C ASP A 492 19.26 -26.45 4.03
N LEU A 493 18.99 -25.89 2.85
CA LEU A 493 17.69 -25.25 2.53
C LEU A 493 16.51 -26.21 2.69
N ASP A 494 16.71 -27.50 2.42
CA ASP A 494 15.69 -28.53 2.62
C ASP A 494 15.28 -28.72 4.09
N ARG A 495 16.04 -28.17 5.04
CA ARG A 495 15.71 -28.16 6.47
C ARG A 495 14.86 -26.97 6.89
N SER A 496 14.42 -26.11 5.97
CA SER A 496 13.52 -24.99 6.25
C SER A 496 12.07 -25.35 5.85
N PRO A 497 11.20 -25.73 6.79
CA PRO A 497 9.83 -26.14 6.48
C PRO A 497 9.01 -25.09 5.71
N LEU A 498 9.08 -23.83 6.12
CA LEU A 498 8.34 -22.74 5.49
C LEU A 498 8.82 -22.52 4.05
N PHE A 499 10.14 -22.51 3.83
CA PHE A 499 10.69 -22.41 2.48
C PHE A 499 10.28 -23.60 1.59
N ARG A 500 10.35 -24.82 2.13
CA ARG A 500 9.89 -26.02 1.41
C ARG A 500 8.42 -25.95 1.04
N LEU A 501 7.57 -25.40 1.91
CA LEU A 501 6.15 -25.19 1.61
C LEU A 501 5.98 -24.15 0.48
N ALA A 502 6.78 -23.08 0.48
CA ALA A 502 6.80 -22.09 -0.60
C ALA A 502 7.17 -22.72 -1.95
N GLU A 503 8.22 -23.56 -1.99
CA GLU A 503 8.65 -24.24 -3.20
C GLU A 503 7.57 -25.17 -3.76
N VAL A 504 6.92 -25.95 -2.89
CA VAL A 504 5.85 -26.84 -3.33
C VAL A 504 4.64 -26.05 -3.82
N TYR A 505 4.28 -24.95 -3.16
CA TYR A 505 3.21 -24.06 -3.60
C TYR A 505 3.50 -23.48 -5.00
N LEU A 506 4.70 -22.93 -5.22
CA LEU A 506 5.13 -22.41 -6.52
C LEU A 506 5.16 -23.53 -7.59
N GLY A 507 5.61 -24.74 -7.21
CA GLY A 507 5.58 -25.92 -8.06
C GLY A 507 4.17 -26.30 -8.53
N GLU A 508 3.16 -26.20 -7.67
CA GLU A 508 1.77 -26.43 -8.06
C GLU A 508 1.25 -25.34 -9.00
N ILE A 509 1.66 -24.08 -8.84
CA ILE A 509 1.33 -23.02 -9.82
C ILE A 509 1.90 -23.35 -11.20
N ILE A 510 3.16 -23.80 -11.27
CA ILE A 510 3.82 -24.21 -12.51
C ILE A 510 3.04 -25.34 -13.19
N LYS A 511 2.66 -26.37 -12.42
CA LYS A 511 1.94 -27.54 -12.91
C LYS A 511 0.56 -27.22 -13.50
N TYR A 512 -0.16 -26.25 -12.95
CA TYR A 512 -1.51 -25.90 -13.39
C TYR A 512 -1.58 -24.75 -14.41
N GLN A 513 -0.48 -24.04 -14.70
CA GLN A 513 -0.46 -22.69 -15.29
C GLN A 513 -1.60 -22.38 -16.30
N PRO A 514 -2.53 -21.45 -15.97
CA PRO A 514 -2.67 -20.74 -14.70
C PRO A 514 -3.54 -21.50 -13.66
N LEU A 515 -3.13 -21.47 -12.38
CA LEU A 515 -3.86 -22.06 -11.26
C LEU A 515 -5.19 -21.33 -11.04
N LYS A 516 -6.31 -22.03 -11.25
CA LYS A 516 -7.64 -21.46 -11.06
C LYS A 516 -8.00 -21.36 -9.58
N LEU A 517 -8.44 -20.20 -9.14
CA LEU A 517 -8.95 -19.99 -7.78
C LEU A 517 -10.43 -20.38 -7.67
N THR A 518 -10.88 -20.53 -6.42
CA THR A 518 -12.31 -20.62 -6.09
C THR A 518 -13.03 -19.31 -6.41
N ILE A 519 -14.37 -19.32 -6.40
CA ILE A 519 -15.18 -18.11 -6.67
C ILE A 519 -14.80 -16.96 -5.72
N ASN A 520 -14.50 -17.28 -4.46
CA ASN A 520 -14.13 -16.31 -3.43
C ASN A 520 -12.62 -15.95 -3.46
N GLY A 521 -11.90 -16.27 -4.54
CA GLY A 521 -10.48 -15.96 -4.67
C GLY A 521 -9.53 -16.74 -3.76
N ASN A 522 -9.98 -17.82 -3.12
CA ASN A 522 -9.14 -18.74 -2.34
C ASN A 522 -8.57 -19.86 -3.22
N LEU A 523 -7.47 -20.48 -2.78
CA LEU A 523 -6.92 -21.70 -3.36
C LEU A 523 -7.97 -22.83 -3.37
N PRO A 524 -7.97 -23.70 -4.39
CA PRO A 524 -8.86 -24.85 -4.44
C PRO A 524 -8.71 -25.74 -3.21
N ARG A 525 -9.84 -26.13 -2.60
CA ARG A 525 -9.87 -26.98 -1.40
C ARG A 525 -9.04 -28.25 -1.53
N ASN A 526 -9.05 -28.89 -2.70
CA ASN A 526 -8.28 -30.11 -2.94
C ASN A 526 -6.78 -29.84 -2.88
N LEU A 527 -6.32 -28.73 -3.47
CA LEU A 527 -4.92 -28.32 -3.38
C LEU A 527 -4.52 -28.05 -1.93
N CYS A 528 -5.34 -27.33 -1.16
CA CYS A 528 -5.05 -27.09 0.26
C CYS A 528 -4.90 -28.38 1.07
N ARG A 529 -5.77 -29.38 0.80
CA ARG A 529 -5.70 -30.70 1.45
C ARG A 529 -4.47 -31.49 1.03
N GLU A 530 -4.18 -31.53 -0.27
CA GLU A 530 -2.99 -32.19 -0.81
C GLU A 530 -1.73 -31.62 -0.16
N LEU A 531 -1.58 -30.30 -0.12
CA LEU A 531 -0.41 -29.64 0.50
C LEU A 531 -0.34 -29.86 2.01
N TYR A 532 -1.48 -29.87 2.71
CA TYR A 532 -1.53 -30.15 4.14
C TYR A 532 -1.11 -31.60 4.45
N GLU A 533 -1.52 -32.56 3.61
CA GLU A 533 -1.18 -33.99 3.77
C GLU A 533 0.31 -34.29 3.55
N ILE A 534 1.08 -33.40 2.91
CA ILE A 534 2.54 -33.52 2.79
C ILE A 534 3.21 -33.39 4.16
N LYS A 535 2.57 -32.73 5.13
CA LYS A 535 3.07 -32.53 6.51
C LYS A 535 4.47 -31.90 6.57
N ILE A 536 4.72 -30.91 5.69
CA ILE A 536 5.97 -30.14 5.71
C ILE A 536 6.10 -29.38 7.03
N ILE A 537 5.02 -28.75 7.48
CA ILE A 537 4.93 -28.05 8.77
C ILE A 537 3.90 -28.78 9.63
N LYS A 538 4.24 -28.95 10.91
CA LYS A 538 3.31 -29.49 11.92
C LYS A 538 2.46 -28.34 12.47
N ASP A 539 1.15 -28.52 12.48
CA ASP A 539 0.21 -27.57 13.08
C ASP A 539 -0.39 -28.23 14.34
N ASP A 540 0.09 -27.79 15.52
CA ASP A 540 -0.21 -28.42 16.80
C ASP A 540 -1.70 -28.30 17.21
N TYR A 541 -2.48 -27.41 16.59
CA TYR A 541 -3.93 -27.27 16.86
C TYR A 541 -4.79 -28.38 16.22
N GLN A 542 -4.15 -29.30 15.51
CA GLN A 542 -4.81 -30.14 14.53
C GLN A 542 -4.52 -31.65 14.69
N GLU A 543 -3.66 -32.05 15.63
CA GLU A 543 -3.26 -33.45 15.86
C GLU A 543 -4.10 -34.24 16.88
N VAL A 544 -5.30 -33.79 17.26
CA VAL A 544 -6.23 -34.55 18.15
C VAL A 544 -7.37 -35.26 17.38
N GLY A 545 -7.38 -35.17 16.04
CA GLY A 545 -8.32 -35.93 15.20
C GLY A 545 -8.69 -35.19 13.91
N VAL A 546 -7.94 -35.46 12.85
CA VAL A 546 -8.08 -34.97 11.45
C VAL A 546 -8.87 -33.65 11.28
N PRO A 547 -8.19 -32.53 11.07
CA PRO A 547 -8.83 -31.27 10.75
C PRO A 547 -9.35 -31.31 9.32
N LYS A 548 -10.61 -30.94 9.18
CA LYS A 548 -11.31 -30.94 7.91
C LYS A 548 -10.93 -29.67 7.14
N ILE A 549 -9.71 -29.57 6.59
CA ILE A 549 -9.31 -28.45 5.71
C ILE A 549 -10.43 -28.24 4.68
N ALA A 550 -11.18 -27.15 4.85
CA ALA A 550 -12.38 -26.83 4.11
C ALA A 550 -12.13 -25.63 3.17
N SER A 551 -11.20 -24.78 3.54
CA SER A 551 -10.74 -23.61 2.81
C SER A 551 -9.23 -23.37 3.02
N GLU A 552 -8.66 -22.47 2.24
CA GLU A 552 -7.27 -22.01 2.39
C GLU A 552 -6.98 -21.44 3.79
N LYS A 553 -7.94 -20.70 4.37
CA LYS A 553 -7.80 -20.06 5.68
C LYS A 553 -7.66 -21.07 6.83
N ASP A 554 -8.07 -22.32 6.63
CA ASP A 554 -7.92 -23.39 7.62
C ASP A 554 -6.47 -23.92 7.69
N PHE A 555 -5.61 -23.53 6.73
CA PHE A 555 -4.18 -23.84 6.71
C PHE A 555 -3.37 -22.55 6.72
N MET A 556 -3.18 -21.98 7.92
CA MET A 556 -2.53 -20.68 8.16
C MET A 556 -1.20 -20.52 7.41
N TYR A 557 -0.30 -21.50 7.48
CA TYR A 557 1.01 -21.39 6.82
C TYR A 557 0.90 -21.33 5.29
N LEU A 558 -0.01 -22.09 4.67
CA LEU A 558 -0.22 -22.02 3.23
C LEU A 558 -0.82 -20.68 2.80
N HIS A 559 -1.76 -20.16 3.60
CA HIS A 559 -2.32 -18.84 3.37
C HIS A 559 -1.23 -17.76 3.44
N ASN A 560 -0.38 -17.78 4.47
CA ASN A 560 0.75 -16.86 4.60
C ASN A 560 1.73 -17.00 3.43
N ILE A 561 2.07 -18.21 3.01
CA ILE A 561 2.96 -18.46 1.86
C ILE A 561 2.41 -17.82 0.58
N ARG A 562 1.11 -17.93 0.33
CA ARG A 562 0.49 -17.26 -0.82
C ARG A 562 0.67 -15.74 -0.74
N LEU A 563 0.36 -15.14 0.41
CA LEU A 563 0.51 -13.69 0.61
C LEU A 563 1.98 -13.26 0.45
N LEU A 564 2.91 -14.02 1.01
CA LEU A 564 4.35 -13.80 0.89
C LEU A 564 4.83 -13.87 -0.56
N CYS A 565 4.37 -14.86 -1.33
CA CYS A 565 4.73 -14.97 -2.75
C CYS A 565 4.18 -13.81 -3.59
N ASP A 566 3.00 -13.28 -3.23
CA ASP A 566 2.40 -12.11 -3.86
C ASP A 566 3.19 -10.84 -3.52
N MET A 567 3.46 -10.60 -2.23
CA MET A 567 4.29 -9.49 -1.73
C MET A 567 5.71 -9.50 -2.32
N ALA A 568 6.31 -10.69 -2.46
CA ALA A 568 7.63 -10.87 -3.05
C ALA A 568 7.65 -10.63 -4.58
N GLY A 569 6.47 -10.46 -5.21
CA GLY A 569 6.31 -10.34 -6.66
C GLY A 569 6.65 -11.63 -7.41
N LEU A 570 6.52 -12.79 -6.79
CA LEU A 570 6.75 -14.11 -7.41
C LEU A 570 5.51 -14.59 -8.19
N THR A 571 4.33 -14.19 -7.73
CA THR A 571 3.05 -14.57 -8.32
C THR A 571 2.23 -13.35 -8.70
N LYS A 572 1.30 -13.52 -9.65
CA LYS A 572 0.31 -12.51 -9.99
C LYS A 572 -1.08 -13.12 -10.13
N LYS A 573 -2.09 -12.35 -9.75
CA LYS A 573 -3.51 -12.73 -9.88
C LYS A 573 -4.15 -11.96 -11.04
N ARG A 574 -4.65 -12.66 -12.06
CA ARG A 574 -5.46 -12.08 -13.16
C ARG A 574 -6.65 -12.96 -13.47
N HIS A 575 -7.84 -12.38 -13.64
CA HIS A 575 -9.08 -13.12 -13.98
C HIS A 575 -9.36 -14.32 -13.05
N ASN A 576 -9.22 -14.12 -11.74
CA ASN A 576 -9.38 -15.14 -10.70
C ASN A 576 -8.49 -16.40 -10.89
N ARG A 577 -7.28 -16.18 -11.40
CA ARG A 577 -6.26 -17.20 -11.59
C ARG A 577 -4.92 -16.67 -11.12
N ILE A 578 -4.09 -17.56 -10.59
CA ILE A 578 -2.71 -17.26 -10.19
C ILE A 578 -1.75 -17.85 -11.22
N SER A 579 -0.78 -17.06 -11.64
CA SER A 579 0.38 -17.51 -12.41
C SER A 579 1.66 -16.96 -11.79
N LEU A 580 2.81 -17.47 -12.21
CA LEU A 580 4.08 -16.85 -11.87
C LEU A 580 4.21 -15.49 -12.61
N THR A 581 4.98 -14.59 -12.02
CA THR A 581 5.55 -13.43 -12.72
C THR A 581 6.83 -13.87 -13.45
N LYS A 582 7.41 -13.00 -14.29
CA LYS A 582 8.73 -13.26 -14.90
C LYS A 582 9.81 -13.49 -13.83
N LYS A 583 9.76 -12.71 -12.74
CA LYS A 583 10.62 -12.87 -11.56
C LYS A 583 10.42 -14.24 -10.92
N GLY A 584 9.17 -14.67 -10.74
CA GLY A 584 8.82 -15.98 -10.23
C GLY A 584 9.36 -17.12 -11.09
N GLU A 585 9.15 -17.07 -12.40
CA GLU A 585 9.62 -18.09 -13.36
C GLU A 585 11.14 -18.30 -13.31
N LYS A 586 11.91 -17.22 -13.09
CA LYS A 586 13.37 -17.29 -12.99
C LYS A 586 13.86 -17.83 -11.65
N LEU A 587 13.21 -17.44 -10.55
CA LEU A 587 13.66 -17.79 -9.20
C LEU A 587 13.24 -19.20 -8.75
N VAL A 588 12.25 -19.82 -9.40
CA VAL A 588 11.89 -21.24 -9.14
C VAL A 588 12.90 -22.24 -9.71
N ASP A 589 13.91 -21.78 -10.46
CA ASP A 589 15.00 -22.64 -10.94
C ASP A 589 15.85 -23.16 -9.77
N ASN A 590 16.21 -24.45 -9.81
CA ASN A 590 16.97 -25.10 -8.74
C ASN A 590 18.37 -24.49 -8.51
N SER A 591 18.95 -23.82 -9.50
CA SER A 591 20.22 -23.08 -9.36
C SER A 591 20.07 -21.76 -8.60
N LYS A 592 18.84 -21.28 -8.42
CA LYS A 592 18.50 -20.01 -7.78
C LYS A 592 17.84 -20.16 -6.41
N ARG A 593 17.89 -21.36 -5.81
CA ARG A 593 17.25 -21.65 -4.51
C ARG A 593 17.71 -20.74 -3.37
N THR A 594 19.01 -20.40 -3.31
CA THR A 594 19.52 -19.46 -2.29
C THR A 594 18.90 -18.07 -2.45
N GLN A 595 18.81 -17.56 -3.69
CA GLN A 595 18.21 -16.26 -3.99
C GLN A 595 16.71 -16.26 -3.67
N LEU A 596 15.98 -17.32 -4.05
CA LEU A 596 14.57 -17.48 -3.68
C LEU A 596 14.37 -17.52 -2.17
N PHE A 597 15.23 -18.25 -1.44
CA PHE A 597 15.19 -18.30 0.02
C PHE A 597 15.42 -16.93 0.65
N HIS A 598 16.45 -16.18 0.20
CA HIS A 598 16.72 -14.82 0.69
C HIS A 598 15.55 -13.88 0.45
N LEU A 599 14.92 -13.95 -0.73
CA LEU A 599 13.74 -13.14 -1.04
C LEU A 599 12.58 -13.47 -0.10
N ILE A 600 12.24 -14.76 0.07
CA ILE A 600 11.16 -15.17 0.98
C ILE A 600 11.46 -14.77 2.43
N LEU A 601 12.71 -14.93 2.89
CA LEU A 601 13.13 -14.53 4.22
C LEU A 601 12.99 -13.01 4.42
N LYS A 602 13.58 -12.20 3.52
CA LYS A 602 13.49 -10.74 3.57
C LYS A 602 12.03 -10.28 3.55
N THR A 603 11.21 -10.78 2.62
CA THR A 603 9.78 -10.44 2.54
C THR A 603 9.03 -10.83 3.80
N TYR A 604 9.31 -11.99 4.39
CA TYR A 604 8.69 -12.38 5.66
C TYR A 604 9.08 -11.45 6.82
N THR A 605 10.35 -11.09 6.94
CA THR A 605 10.85 -10.29 8.05
C THR A 605 10.55 -8.80 7.92
N VAL A 606 10.35 -8.31 6.69
CA VAL A 606 10.21 -6.87 6.41
C VAL A 606 8.81 -6.48 5.95
N ASP A 607 8.25 -7.20 4.98
CA ASP A 607 7.02 -6.77 4.29
C ASP A 607 5.77 -7.41 4.90
N PHE A 608 5.88 -8.66 5.34
CA PHE A 608 4.76 -9.39 5.93
C PHE A 608 4.50 -8.94 7.36
N ASN A 609 3.26 -8.57 7.66
CA ASN A 609 2.85 -8.17 9.00
C ASN A 609 2.81 -9.40 9.95
N TRP A 610 3.65 -9.42 10.98
CA TRP A 610 3.73 -10.53 11.95
C TRP A 610 2.50 -10.71 12.84
N ALA A 611 1.70 -9.66 13.01
CA ALA A 611 0.42 -9.68 13.73
C ALA A 611 -0.74 -10.22 12.92
N TYR A 612 -0.58 -10.42 11.60
CA TYR A 612 -1.65 -10.81 10.68
C TYR A 612 -2.49 -12.02 11.16
N ASN A 613 -1.89 -12.93 11.92
CA ASN A 613 -2.53 -14.15 12.40
C ASN A 613 -2.83 -14.16 13.91
N ASP A 614 -2.62 -13.07 14.64
CA ASP A 614 -2.97 -12.98 16.07
C ASP A 614 -3.90 -11.81 16.38
N LEU A 615 -4.27 -11.73 17.66
CA LEU A 615 -5.18 -10.73 18.20
C LEU A 615 -4.44 -9.71 19.07
N TYR A 616 -3.10 -9.69 19.04
CA TYR A 616 -2.32 -8.67 19.72
C TYR A 616 -2.29 -7.41 18.88
N GLU A 617 -2.15 -6.27 19.54
CA GLU A 617 -1.86 -5.02 18.83
C GLU A 617 -0.54 -5.12 18.06
N ASP A 618 -0.44 -4.34 16.99
CA ASP A 618 0.74 -4.32 16.14
C ASP A 618 1.20 -2.90 15.92
N ASP A 619 2.30 -2.55 16.58
CA ASP A 619 3.01 -1.32 16.34
C ASP A 619 4.26 -1.55 15.47
N GLY A 620 4.57 -2.80 15.12
CA GLY A 620 5.71 -3.22 14.31
C GLY A 620 7.05 -3.35 15.05
N THR A 621 7.15 -2.98 16.32
CA THR A 621 8.45 -2.88 17.02
C THR A 621 9.06 -4.26 17.31
N LEU A 622 8.25 -5.27 17.61
CA LEU A 622 8.71 -6.66 17.76
C LEU A 622 9.32 -7.20 16.46
N GLN A 623 8.72 -6.87 15.33
CA GLN A 623 9.21 -7.28 14.02
C GLN A 623 10.51 -6.55 13.69
N SER A 624 10.61 -5.24 13.93
CA SER A 624 11.84 -4.46 13.67
C SER A 624 13.05 -4.95 14.48
N GLY A 625 12.86 -5.43 15.71
CA GLY A 625 13.98 -5.91 16.51
C GLY A 625 14.35 -7.39 16.34
N PHE A 626 13.81 -8.08 15.33
CA PHE A 626 14.09 -9.52 15.10
C PHE A 626 15.60 -9.83 14.99
N GLY A 627 16.38 -8.89 14.47
CA GLY A 627 17.84 -9.01 14.40
C GLY A 627 18.49 -9.20 15.76
N TYR A 628 17.99 -8.53 16.80
CA TYR A 628 18.52 -8.72 18.15
C TYR A 628 18.17 -10.11 18.67
N THR A 629 16.99 -10.64 18.35
CA THR A 629 16.68 -12.04 18.65
C THR A 629 17.61 -13.01 17.93
N LEU A 630 17.95 -12.76 16.65
CA LEU A 630 18.95 -13.56 15.93
C LEU A 630 20.30 -13.53 16.66
N TYR A 631 20.74 -12.36 17.14
CA TYR A 631 21.95 -12.24 17.95
C TYR A 631 21.87 -13.04 19.26
N LEU A 632 20.76 -12.94 19.99
CA LEU A 632 20.57 -13.70 21.23
C LEU A 632 20.58 -15.21 20.98
N VAL A 633 19.94 -15.69 19.90
CA VAL A 633 19.96 -17.10 19.49
C VAL A 633 21.37 -17.53 19.08
N LYS A 634 22.11 -16.69 18.36
CA LYS A 634 23.52 -16.94 18.00
C LYS A 634 24.37 -17.14 19.26
N LYS A 635 24.22 -16.27 20.26
CA LYS A 635 25.02 -16.25 21.49
C LYS A 635 24.64 -17.39 22.44
N PHE A 636 23.35 -17.63 22.66
CA PHE A 636 22.87 -18.52 23.73
C PHE A 636 22.27 -19.84 23.25
N GLY A 637 21.82 -19.92 21.99
CA GLY A 637 21.03 -21.05 21.49
C GLY A 637 21.79 -22.35 21.23
N LYS A 638 23.12 -22.41 21.46
CA LYS A 638 23.88 -23.66 21.36
C LYS A 638 23.41 -24.70 22.37
N THR A 639 23.04 -24.25 23.57
CA THR A 639 22.38 -25.08 24.58
C THR A 639 20.91 -24.75 24.64
N GLU A 640 20.14 -25.70 25.12
CA GLU A 640 18.70 -25.54 25.26
C GLU A 640 18.39 -24.48 26.33
N LYS A 641 17.51 -23.53 26.00
CA LYS A 641 17.11 -22.41 26.86
C LYS A 641 15.61 -22.20 26.80
N GLU A 642 15.00 -21.88 27.93
CA GLU A 642 13.57 -21.54 27.99
C GLU A 642 13.29 -20.31 27.11
N THR A 643 12.13 -20.24 26.46
CA THR A 643 11.73 -19.09 25.63
C THR A 643 11.69 -17.77 26.43
N SER A 644 11.30 -17.83 27.71
CA SER A 644 11.28 -16.71 28.66
C SER A 644 12.65 -16.05 28.84
N PHE A 645 13.74 -16.83 28.80
CA PHE A 645 15.11 -16.31 28.88
C PHE A 645 15.41 -15.31 27.75
N TYR A 646 14.87 -15.53 26.56
CA TYR A 646 15.06 -14.64 25.42
C TYR A 646 14.16 -13.41 25.50
N SER A 647 12.90 -13.57 25.90
CA SER A 647 11.98 -12.43 26.04
C SER A 647 12.45 -11.47 27.13
N GLU A 648 12.97 -11.96 28.25
CA GLU A 648 13.52 -11.12 29.33
C GLU A 648 14.72 -10.30 28.85
N LYS A 649 15.62 -10.89 28.07
CA LYS A 649 16.77 -10.18 27.48
C LYS A 649 16.35 -9.17 26.43
N TYR A 650 15.33 -9.50 25.64
CA TYR A 650 14.76 -8.59 24.66
C TYR A 650 14.11 -7.40 25.34
N LEU A 651 13.26 -7.63 26.34
CA LEU A 651 12.60 -6.56 27.09
C LEU A 651 13.61 -5.67 27.84
N LYS A 652 14.72 -6.23 28.34
CA LYS A 652 15.81 -5.44 28.93
C LYS A 652 16.43 -4.45 27.93
N ALA A 653 16.52 -4.81 26.66
CA ALA A 653 17.01 -3.94 25.60
C ALA A 653 15.94 -2.95 25.09
N PHE A 654 14.66 -3.29 25.22
CA PHE A 654 13.51 -2.49 24.75
C PHE A 654 12.43 -2.34 25.84
N PRO A 655 12.73 -1.70 26.99
CA PRO A 655 11.82 -1.66 28.13
C PRO A 655 10.49 -0.95 27.81
N PHE A 656 10.48 0.00 26.87
CA PHE A 656 9.30 0.74 26.45
C PHE A 656 8.23 -0.10 25.74
N LEU A 657 8.58 -1.29 25.24
CA LEU A 657 7.61 -2.21 24.61
C LEU A 657 6.50 -2.62 25.58
N ILE A 658 6.77 -2.50 26.88
CA ILE A 658 5.80 -2.85 27.90
C ILE A 658 4.57 -1.94 27.92
N ASP A 659 4.76 -0.66 27.57
CA ASP A 659 3.72 0.36 27.61
C ASP A 659 2.66 0.17 26.51
N GLN A 660 2.89 -0.78 25.60
CA GLN A 660 2.00 -1.14 24.49
C GLN A 660 0.98 -2.22 24.88
N PHE A 661 1.14 -2.83 26.05
CA PHE A 661 0.25 -3.86 26.54
C PHE A 661 -0.51 -3.32 27.74
N ASP A 662 -1.82 -3.21 27.62
CA ASP A 662 -2.68 -2.83 28.74
C ASP A 662 -2.63 -3.91 29.83
N GLU A 663 -2.47 -3.48 31.09
CA GLU A 663 -2.63 -4.37 32.23
C GLU A 663 -4.08 -4.84 32.34
N GLY A 664 -4.28 -6.16 32.26
CA GLY A 664 -5.57 -6.78 32.48
C GLY A 664 -5.81 -7.10 33.95
N ILE A 665 -7.08 -7.32 34.33
CA ILE A 665 -7.49 -7.68 35.71
C ILE A 665 -6.77 -8.94 36.22
N TRP A 666 -6.36 -9.84 35.31
CA TRP A 666 -5.77 -11.14 35.63
C TRP A 666 -4.40 -11.39 34.99
N TYR A 667 -3.87 -10.44 34.23
CA TYR A 667 -2.69 -10.64 33.39
C TYR A 667 -1.86 -9.37 33.33
N LYS A 668 -0.56 -9.48 33.63
CA LYS A 668 0.36 -8.34 33.57
C LYS A 668 0.74 -8.05 32.13
N ASN A 669 1.02 -6.79 31.84
CA ASN A 669 1.60 -6.35 30.58
C ASN A 669 2.88 -7.15 30.21
N GLU A 670 3.72 -7.50 31.19
CA GLU A 670 4.95 -8.29 30.99
C GLU A 670 4.66 -9.70 30.48
N ASP A 671 3.57 -10.30 30.96
CA ASP A 671 3.13 -11.62 30.52
C ASP A 671 2.55 -11.53 29.11
N TYR A 672 1.77 -10.48 28.77
CA TYR A 672 1.27 -10.27 27.41
C TYR A 672 2.40 -10.06 26.40
N PHE A 673 3.37 -9.20 26.74
CA PHE A 673 4.58 -8.99 25.94
C PHE A 673 5.31 -10.31 25.70
N ARG A 674 5.56 -11.08 26.78
CA ARG A 674 6.27 -12.35 26.70
C ARG A 674 5.57 -13.31 25.73
N ASP A 675 4.27 -13.49 25.86
CA ASP A 675 3.53 -14.43 25.01
C ASP A 675 3.51 -13.98 23.55
N CYS A 676 3.31 -12.67 23.30
CA CYS A 676 3.36 -12.09 21.97
C CYS A 676 4.75 -12.29 21.32
N TYR A 677 5.82 -11.98 22.07
CA TYR A 677 7.20 -12.19 21.63
C TYR A 677 7.47 -13.66 21.28
N ILE A 678 7.05 -14.60 22.12
CA ILE A 678 7.27 -16.04 21.92
C ILE A 678 6.50 -16.53 20.69
N LEU A 679 5.23 -16.14 20.56
CA LEU A 679 4.37 -16.54 19.46
C LEU A 679 4.91 -16.05 18.12
N ARG A 680 5.14 -14.74 17.99
CA ARG A 680 5.56 -14.11 16.74
C ARG A 680 6.98 -14.52 16.36
N THR A 681 7.91 -14.54 17.33
CA THR A 681 9.33 -14.74 17.04
C THR A 681 9.74 -16.20 16.95
N PHE A 682 9.32 -17.05 17.90
CA PHE A 682 9.75 -18.46 17.90
C PHE A 682 8.78 -19.33 17.10
N SER A 683 7.49 -19.32 17.46
CA SER A 683 6.51 -20.27 16.91
C SER A 683 6.13 -19.97 15.45
N ARG A 684 6.12 -18.69 15.05
CA ARG A 684 5.71 -18.28 13.70
C ARG A 684 6.86 -17.96 12.76
N PHE A 685 8.01 -17.53 13.29
CA PHE A 685 9.19 -17.19 12.51
C PHE A 685 10.30 -18.23 12.61
N LEU A 686 11.04 -18.29 13.72
CA LEU A 686 12.30 -19.04 13.78
C LEU A 686 12.12 -20.57 13.62
N GLU A 687 11.07 -21.16 14.19
CA GLU A 687 10.82 -22.61 14.07
C GLU A 687 10.34 -22.98 12.65
N PRO A 688 9.35 -22.31 12.03
CA PRO A 688 8.94 -22.61 10.66
C PRO A 688 10.05 -22.40 9.62
N PHE A 689 10.96 -21.45 9.81
CA PHE A 689 12.14 -21.32 8.96
C PHE A 689 13.24 -22.37 9.24
N GLY A 690 13.11 -23.16 10.31
CA GLY A 690 14.06 -24.20 10.69
C GLY A 690 15.32 -23.68 11.39
N PHE A 691 15.30 -22.44 11.88
CA PHE A 691 16.42 -21.81 12.57
C PHE A 691 16.57 -22.29 14.02
N VAL A 692 15.47 -22.70 14.63
CA VAL A 692 15.44 -23.30 15.97
C VAL A 692 14.56 -24.55 16.00
N GLU A 693 14.85 -25.43 16.95
CA GLU A 693 13.98 -26.52 17.37
C GLU A 693 13.32 -26.12 18.70
N ILE A 694 12.02 -26.35 18.83
CA ILE A 694 11.26 -26.08 20.06
C ILE A 694 10.83 -27.40 20.70
N ARG A 695 11.26 -27.62 21.94
CA ARG A 695 10.77 -28.69 22.79
C ARG A 695 9.73 -28.12 23.74
N ARG A 696 8.49 -28.57 23.58
CA ARG A 696 7.33 -28.15 24.37
C ARG A 696 7.18 -29.08 25.58
N GLU A 697 7.22 -28.53 26.79
CA GLU A 697 6.98 -29.29 28.03
C GLU A 697 5.68 -28.86 28.71
N GLY A 698 4.73 -29.80 28.82
CA GLY A 698 3.52 -29.65 29.62
C GLY A 698 2.33 -30.41 29.03
N ALA A 699 1.22 -30.48 29.77
CA ALA A 699 0.01 -31.23 29.40
C ALA A 699 -1.18 -30.30 29.11
N ASN A 700 -0.98 -28.98 29.16
CA ASN A 700 -2.08 -28.02 29.16
C ASN A 700 -1.63 -26.68 28.56
N VAL A 701 -2.31 -26.27 27.48
CA VAL A 701 -2.00 -25.16 26.54
C VAL A 701 -1.71 -23.79 27.20
N PHE A 702 -1.94 -23.63 28.50
CA PHE A 702 -1.83 -22.36 29.24
C PHE A 702 -0.66 -22.32 30.26
N LYS A 703 0.14 -23.38 30.40
CA LYS A 703 1.26 -23.45 31.37
C LYS A 703 2.52 -24.12 30.81
N ASP A 704 2.61 -24.26 29.50
CA ASP A 704 3.69 -25.01 28.88
C ASP A 704 4.99 -24.19 28.90
N LYS A 705 6.10 -24.87 29.21
CA LYS A 705 7.45 -24.29 29.10
C LYS A 705 8.05 -24.75 27.79
N ASP A 706 8.34 -23.78 26.93
CA ASP A 706 8.99 -24.04 25.66
C ASP A 706 10.48 -23.80 25.77
N TYR A 707 11.24 -24.75 25.21
CA TYR A 707 12.68 -24.74 25.22
C TYR A 707 13.21 -24.69 23.80
N ILE A 708 14.05 -23.70 23.53
CA ILE A 708 14.62 -23.41 22.23
C ILE A 708 16.05 -23.91 22.15
N LYS A 709 16.38 -24.53 21.01
CA LYS A 709 17.75 -24.85 20.63
C LYS A 709 18.02 -24.43 19.19
N LYS A 710 19.13 -23.74 18.95
CA LYS A 710 19.57 -23.29 17.62
C LYS A 710 19.94 -24.49 16.75
N THR A 711 19.48 -24.50 15.51
CA THR A 711 19.80 -25.56 14.54
C THR A 711 21.11 -25.28 13.80
N LYS A 712 21.59 -26.27 13.04
CA LYS A 712 22.70 -26.06 12.10
C LYS A 712 22.33 -25.12 10.96
N LEU A 713 21.06 -25.09 10.54
CA LEU A 713 20.60 -24.23 9.44
C LEU A 713 20.82 -22.76 9.78
N PHE A 714 20.62 -22.35 11.03
CA PHE A 714 20.91 -20.99 11.48
C PHE A 714 22.33 -20.54 11.09
N ASP A 715 23.37 -21.32 11.43
CA ASP A 715 24.76 -20.97 11.14
C ASP A 715 25.13 -21.18 9.65
N LYS A 716 24.24 -21.79 8.84
CA LYS A 716 24.38 -21.90 7.39
C LYS A 716 23.77 -20.72 6.65
N VAL A 717 22.81 -20.02 7.27
CA VAL A 717 22.14 -18.85 6.70
C VAL A 717 22.79 -17.56 7.19
N PHE A 718 23.08 -17.45 8.49
CA PHE A 718 23.55 -16.22 9.11
C PHE A 718 25.01 -16.31 9.55
N SER A 719 25.80 -15.32 9.14
CA SER A 719 27.09 -14.97 9.74
C SER A 719 26.98 -13.65 10.51
N PHE A 720 27.86 -13.48 11.50
CA PHE A 720 27.89 -12.29 12.35
C PHE A 720 29.30 -11.69 12.31
N SER A 721 29.41 -10.40 11.99
CA SER A 721 30.69 -9.67 11.95
C SER A 721 30.94 -8.82 13.20
N VAL A 722 30.22 -9.10 14.29
CA VAL A 722 30.31 -8.35 15.55
C VAL A 722 31.70 -8.55 16.17
N ASN A 723 32.40 -7.45 16.45
CA ASN A 723 33.58 -7.46 17.32
C ASN A 723 33.10 -7.59 18.77
N SER A 724 33.21 -8.79 19.34
CA SER A 724 32.87 -8.97 20.75
C SER A 724 33.96 -8.32 21.62
N SER A 725 33.56 -7.65 22.71
CA SER A 725 34.53 -7.13 23.70
C SER A 725 35.40 -8.22 24.33
N ASP A 726 35.05 -9.49 24.15
CA ASP A 726 35.81 -10.64 24.62
C ASP A 726 37.06 -10.91 23.75
N ASP A 727 37.07 -10.47 22.49
CA ASP A 727 38.22 -10.67 21.57
C ASP A 727 39.42 -9.76 21.87
N TYR A 728 39.26 -8.73 22.70
CA TYR A 728 40.35 -7.88 23.19
C TYR A 728 41.10 -8.47 24.39
N SER A 729 40.73 -9.67 24.86
CA SER A 729 41.31 -10.29 26.06
C SER A 729 42.29 -11.45 25.79
N SER A 730 42.55 -11.81 24.54
CA SER A 730 43.39 -12.97 24.20
C SER A 730 44.62 -12.67 23.34
N SER A 731 45.12 -11.44 23.32
CA SER A 731 46.36 -11.08 22.60
C SER A 731 47.48 -10.56 23.50
N ASP A 732 47.56 -11.07 24.73
CA ASP A 732 48.77 -10.99 25.57
C ASP A 732 48.98 -12.37 26.22
N GLU A 733 49.63 -13.28 25.48
CA GLU A 733 50.53 -14.32 26.01
C GLU A 733 51.55 -14.76 24.95
#